data_AF-A0A1Q6RMY6-F1
#
_entry.id   AF-A0A1Q6RMY6-F1
#
_cell.length_a   1.000
_cell.length_b   1.000
_cell.length_c   1.000
_cell.angle_alpha   90.00
_cell.angle_beta   90.00
_cell.angle_gamma   90.00
#
_symmetry.space_group_name_H-M   'P 1'
#
loop_
_entity.id
_entity.type
_entity.pdbx_description
1 polymer ?
#
loop_
_entity_poly.entity_id
_entity_poly.type
_entity_poly.pdbx_seq_one_letter_code
_entity_poly.pdbx_strand_id
1 'polypeptide(L)'
;MKKFSKVAILIVALVACLSFMAGCDSIDGITVDELTAPRTNYVQGQDLDLSVGAIKAISGDKTTTIALNAEGVVVEGYDKSKLGDQELTVTYKEKVAKYTVTVVPRMQVTGQDAYYFVGEELNLNKGIVKIAADNAKTFTEYKLSDSAIKIEGFDSSTAGEKDVTVTCTANGNTYSTVVKATILEVSTVTLKAPNKTAYNSHDGVIDLNGGYVTVKDSNNRLSKEYSLTKDMISGFNLNAATLENRTTPLRQEITVTYKGKTCKYTIQITYSDVSLIKLRAKECSVIDWSSETFPDVDDVLGANAKEAVELYTKLSTADKAKITEQELLNIVRPAAVYGGNTYLAELGEFKETFIVDTSGLVHWINTSREAVKRDYDILAAKESVFKTTGAFVDMLKSDTKFSTMIVWNGVDVATLLGKVYSPNVIIDFIEPRLKYALDLYDIVANIPDDWTAASLSEHADAIDAAKDFIASNKFTALTAESLFASLPGRTLIGMASKWRTNDDIVDILYNYYFYNLMKSENALERQKGTEAINALRNIILPGEMEELWEACYSTLSSFMQLTSAKSIDATSFLVYYVNTDKLIDKLSKTEDELLAYLYNLKYSGFMVDSEGNAMDASLVQLHVYFANVNQGVRLSETTAVYIGGYRLRFGTMLGNEIFEEFVAKYLATVQMSTADEGYGAAVESMFNSYMGLEPHMQYVFLTMLSPFYQYNLIGDLWDFSNGHKSAFTLMIYRHYLAQFGESEDLPQLFAELAKASEYYAKRSYMPDTLENQQTYTDLFNAAVNAAKNIVEYNLSSADLAIFNNTLKPIYDRYVACAKKIKDVPATVDFGDYAETFATLDKILANFDTMIYLLSISSGNNVYSVILASYAKALPLVNSIRKAPANIVELYRYENLSKIVRYSASSAGIAKIEIRCTYEFALAYYFDQAMSYLIGNKLNNGTLAYDIFVGDVQNFYAIAADTMAAQAMKLYDAAFSKDEDLSAKKYTDMAATKNAINAYLALTSANRYYAIRLFDNRFYMFFNGVKLAYSEAGNEAISGVAEKIIAAENYALLAFANPDTKINVKRDDGTTEQITAKQAYGEAVEALKAAYTALSAENKTAFDADKSLKAWYDDINAKYLEAKAEWEKPQEPQA
;
A
#
# COMPACT_ATOMS: atom_id res chain seq x y z
N MET A 1 124.26 53.34 -63.79
CA MET A 1 124.88 52.41 -64.76
C MET A 1 125.25 51.12 -64.05
N LYS A 2 125.24 49.99 -64.76
CA LYS A 2 125.83 48.70 -64.33
C LYS A 2 127.20 48.91 -63.64
N LYS A 3 127.46 48.02 -62.67
CA LYS A 3 128.74 47.36 -62.32
C LYS A 3 129.42 47.73 -61.00
N PHE A 4 129.97 46.64 -60.43
CA PHE A 4 131.11 46.50 -59.52
C PHE A 4 130.87 46.94 -58.07
N SER A 5 130.86 46.05 -57.07
CA SER A 5 131.78 44.99 -56.61
C SER A 5 132.99 45.47 -55.83
N LYS A 6 133.28 44.67 -54.80
CA LYS A 6 134.58 44.35 -54.22
C LYS A 6 135.21 45.46 -53.39
N VAL A 7 135.31 45.29 -52.07
CA VAL A 7 136.20 44.34 -51.34
C VAL A 7 137.67 44.66 -51.57
N ALA A 8 138.34 45.13 -50.52
CA ALA A 8 139.72 44.86 -50.06
C ALA A 8 140.03 45.83 -48.90
N ILE A 9 140.40 45.44 -47.67
CA ILE A 9 141.53 44.61 -47.18
C ILE A 9 142.91 45.23 -47.46
N LEU A 10 143.65 45.47 -46.36
CA LEU A 10 145.10 45.71 -46.19
C LEU A 10 145.88 46.51 -47.24
N ILE A 11 146.51 47.61 -46.78
CA ILE A 11 147.87 48.12 -47.08
C ILE A 11 148.23 49.03 -45.89
N VAL A 12 149.26 48.72 -45.10
CA VAL A 12 150.63 49.27 -45.16
C VAL A 12 150.72 50.77 -44.80
N ALA A 13 151.51 51.03 -43.74
CA ALA A 13 152.51 52.09 -43.53
C ALA A 13 152.29 53.56 -44.01
N LEU A 14 152.95 54.42 -43.24
CA LEU A 14 153.48 55.75 -43.59
C LEU A 14 152.54 56.97 -43.54
N VAL A 15 152.98 57.91 -42.67
CA VAL A 15 153.15 59.35 -42.93
C VAL A 15 151.90 60.22 -42.83
N ALA A 16 151.83 61.16 -41.89
CA ALA A 16 152.82 61.56 -40.88
C ALA A 16 152.10 62.35 -39.78
N CYS A 17 152.45 62.31 -38.48
CA CYS A 17 153.75 62.75 -37.87
C CYS A 17 154.32 64.06 -38.50
N LEU A 18 153.37 64.76 -39.10
CA LEU A 18 153.24 66.04 -39.78
C LEU A 18 151.74 66.39 -39.49
N SER A 19 151.28 66.28 -38.25
CA SER A 19 149.86 66.28 -37.80
C SER A 19 149.75 65.99 -36.29
N PHE A 20 148.61 66.28 -35.61
CA PHE A 20 148.09 65.60 -34.39
C PHE A 20 146.72 66.14 -33.84
N MET A 21 145.91 65.21 -33.27
CA MET A 21 144.84 65.27 -32.20
C MET A 21 143.53 66.10 -32.41
N ALA A 22 142.28 65.75 -32.01
CA ALA A 22 141.62 64.76 -31.12
C ALA A 22 140.10 64.58 -31.50
N GLY A 23 139.43 63.42 -31.40
CA GLY A 23 138.57 62.98 -30.26
C GLY A 23 137.32 62.15 -30.73
N CYS A 24 136.89 61.14 -29.96
CA CYS A 24 135.88 60.08 -30.26
C CYS A 24 134.61 60.23 -29.38
N ASP A 25 133.42 59.79 -29.85
CA ASP A 25 132.24 59.54 -28.99
C ASP A 25 131.75 58.08 -29.17
N SER A 26 132.06 57.21 -28.21
CA SER A 26 131.59 55.81 -28.09
C SER A 26 130.46 55.70 -27.07
N ILE A 27 129.39 54.95 -27.36
CA ILE A 27 128.30 54.67 -26.40
C ILE A 27 128.58 53.41 -25.56
N ASP A 28 128.21 53.44 -24.29
CA ASP A 28 128.49 52.39 -23.29
C ASP A 28 127.45 51.26 -23.32
N GLY A 29 126.17 51.59 -23.52
CA GLY A 29 125.06 50.63 -23.47
C GLY A 29 123.74 51.18 -23.98
N ILE A 30 122.75 50.29 -24.14
CA ILE A 30 121.36 50.67 -24.43
C ILE A 30 120.41 49.99 -23.44
N THR A 31 119.29 50.64 -23.11
CA THR A 31 118.16 50.04 -22.38
C THR A 31 116.85 50.43 -23.05
N VAL A 32 115.82 49.59 -22.96
CA VAL A 32 114.48 49.99 -23.43
C VAL A 32 113.96 51.08 -22.49
N ASP A 33 113.43 52.16 -23.06
CA ASP A 33 112.94 53.30 -22.28
C ASP A 33 111.56 52.99 -21.70
N GLU A 34 111.48 52.92 -20.38
CA GLU A 34 110.22 52.66 -19.67
C GLU A 34 109.21 53.82 -19.78
N LEU A 35 109.67 55.05 -20.07
CA LEU A 35 108.79 56.21 -20.25
C LEU A 35 108.09 56.23 -21.61
N THR A 36 108.72 55.63 -22.62
CA THR A 36 108.17 55.46 -23.97
C THR A 36 108.10 53.97 -24.28
N ALA A 37 107.45 53.21 -23.39
CA ALA A 37 107.44 51.76 -23.45
C ALA A 37 106.84 51.24 -24.76
N PRO A 38 107.47 50.23 -25.40
CA PRO A 38 106.89 49.58 -26.57
C PRO A 38 105.62 48.83 -26.20
N ARG A 39 104.81 48.57 -27.21
CA ARG A 39 103.61 47.75 -27.05
C ARG A 39 104.01 46.30 -26.72
N THR A 40 103.38 45.73 -25.69
CA THR A 40 103.72 44.40 -25.15
C THR A 40 102.64 43.35 -25.33
N ASN A 41 101.49 43.67 -25.92
CA ASN A 41 100.40 42.71 -26.14
C ASN A 41 99.89 42.80 -27.57
N TYR A 42 99.88 41.67 -28.26
CA TYR A 42 99.45 41.52 -29.65
C TYR A 42 98.43 40.41 -29.77
N VAL A 43 97.57 40.50 -30.78
CA VAL A 43 96.65 39.41 -31.12
C VAL A 43 97.28 38.57 -32.22
N GLN A 44 97.01 37.26 -32.23
CA GLN A 44 97.52 36.34 -33.24
C GLN A 44 97.27 36.87 -34.66
N GLY A 45 98.33 36.89 -35.48
CA GLY A 45 98.33 37.43 -36.84
C GLY A 45 98.61 38.94 -36.94
N GLN A 46 98.68 39.67 -35.82
CA GLN A 46 99.01 41.10 -35.80
C GLN A 46 100.52 41.33 -36.02
N ASP A 47 100.88 42.25 -36.92
CA ASP A 47 102.28 42.63 -37.15
C ASP A 47 102.85 43.41 -35.95
N LEU A 48 104.17 43.28 -35.75
CA LEU A 48 104.88 44.00 -34.70
C LEU A 48 104.86 45.50 -34.98
N ASP A 49 104.32 46.28 -34.06
CA ASP A 49 104.31 47.74 -34.14
C ASP A 49 105.54 48.32 -33.44
N LEU A 50 106.46 48.88 -34.23
CA LEU A 50 107.67 49.57 -33.75
C LEU A 50 107.54 51.10 -33.78
N SER A 51 106.37 51.64 -34.16
CA SER A 51 106.16 53.09 -34.26
C SER A 51 106.14 53.80 -32.90
N VAL A 52 105.93 53.03 -31.82
CA VAL A 52 105.93 53.48 -30.43
C VAL A 52 106.91 52.61 -29.65
N GLY A 53 107.77 53.26 -28.87
CA GLY A 53 108.91 52.58 -28.25
C GLY A 53 110.21 53.33 -28.50
N ALA A 54 111.06 53.45 -27.48
CA ALA A 54 112.42 53.92 -27.68
C ALA A 54 113.42 53.12 -26.84
N ILE A 55 114.67 53.17 -27.25
CA ILE A 55 115.82 52.83 -26.43
C ILE A 55 116.52 54.10 -25.94
N LYS A 56 117.14 54.01 -24.78
CA LYS A 56 118.07 55.00 -24.25
C LYS A 56 119.49 54.55 -24.56
N ALA A 57 120.19 55.30 -25.40
CA ALA A 57 121.62 55.11 -25.65
C ALA A 57 122.43 55.92 -24.64
N ILE A 58 123.30 55.25 -23.90
CA ILE A 58 124.08 55.81 -22.80
C ILE A 58 125.51 56.05 -23.28
N SER A 59 126.04 57.25 -23.12
CA SER A 59 127.41 57.65 -23.47
C SER A 59 127.98 58.46 -22.31
N GLY A 60 128.67 57.80 -21.38
CA GLY A 60 128.99 58.35 -20.07
C GLY A 60 127.72 58.79 -19.32
N ASP A 61 127.72 60.03 -18.82
CA ASP A 61 126.59 60.61 -18.06
C ASP A 61 125.45 61.12 -18.97
N LYS A 62 125.61 61.08 -20.29
CA LYS A 62 124.60 61.55 -21.25
C LYS A 62 123.77 60.37 -21.75
N THR A 63 122.46 60.55 -21.71
CA THR A 63 121.49 59.60 -22.29
C THR A 63 120.74 60.27 -23.44
N THR A 64 120.72 59.61 -24.60
CA THR A 64 119.96 60.05 -25.78
C THR A 64 118.88 59.02 -26.09
N THR A 65 117.64 59.46 -26.24
CA THR A 65 116.50 58.60 -26.60
C THR A 65 116.44 58.40 -28.11
N ILE A 66 116.30 57.14 -28.55
CA ILE A 66 116.27 56.72 -29.96
C ILE A 66 115.05 55.82 -30.17
N ALA A 67 114.14 56.19 -31.07
CA ALA A 67 112.93 55.42 -31.33
C ALA A 67 113.24 54.00 -31.86
N LEU A 68 112.40 53.01 -31.56
CA LEU A 68 112.60 51.62 -31.99
C LEU A 68 112.52 51.42 -33.51
N ASN A 69 111.84 52.32 -34.23
CA ASN A 69 111.80 52.35 -35.69
C ASN A 69 112.88 53.25 -36.31
N ALA A 70 113.79 53.81 -35.51
CA ALA A 70 114.85 54.67 -36.03
C ALA A 70 115.85 53.88 -36.87
N GLU A 71 116.42 54.55 -37.87
CA GLU A 71 117.42 53.95 -38.75
C GLU A 71 118.65 53.48 -37.93
N GLY A 72 118.99 52.19 -38.05
CA GLY A 72 120.07 51.54 -37.29
C GLY A 72 119.63 50.79 -36.04
N VAL A 73 118.34 50.79 -35.67
CA VAL A 73 117.76 49.92 -34.63
C VAL A 73 117.17 48.67 -35.28
N VAL A 74 117.52 47.49 -34.78
CA VAL A 74 116.99 46.20 -35.25
C VAL A 74 116.26 45.51 -34.10
N VAL A 75 115.00 45.10 -34.33
CA VAL A 75 114.18 44.36 -33.34
C VAL A 75 113.83 42.99 -33.91
N GLU A 76 114.26 41.93 -33.23
CA GLU A 76 114.08 40.53 -33.64
C GLU A 76 113.44 39.69 -32.53
N GLY A 77 112.84 38.54 -32.88
CA GLY A 77 112.27 37.59 -31.91
C GLY A 77 110.74 37.52 -31.85
N TYR A 78 110.03 38.36 -32.62
CA TYR A 78 108.56 38.32 -32.71
C TYR A 78 108.05 37.42 -33.83
N ASP A 79 107.14 36.51 -33.48
CA ASP A 79 106.39 35.64 -34.38
C ASP A 79 104.89 35.81 -34.13
N LYS A 80 104.20 36.50 -35.05
CA LYS A 80 102.76 36.75 -34.95
C LYS A 80 101.88 35.50 -34.97
N SER A 81 102.42 34.34 -35.37
CA SER A 81 101.67 33.09 -35.44
C SER A 81 101.72 32.27 -34.15
N LYS A 82 102.74 32.48 -33.32
CA LYS A 82 103.00 31.73 -32.09
C LYS A 82 102.32 32.40 -30.89
N LEU A 83 101.40 31.70 -30.23
CA LEU A 83 100.73 32.22 -29.04
C LEU A 83 101.66 32.22 -27.81
N GLY A 84 101.37 33.10 -26.84
CA GLY A 84 102.10 33.23 -25.58
C GLY A 84 103.17 34.32 -25.57
N ASP A 85 103.97 34.34 -24.51
CA ASP A 85 105.03 35.33 -24.30
C ASP A 85 106.23 35.08 -25.24
N GLN A 86 106.79 36.16 -25.76
CA GLN A 86 107.89 36.18 -26.72
C GLN A 86 108.90 37.26 -26.33
N GLU A 87 110.18 36.89 -26.20
CA GLU A 87 111.26 37.82 -25.87
C GLU A 87 111.83 38.42 -27.15
N LEU A 88 111.77 39.74 -27.27
CA LEU A 88 112.32 40.51 -28.38
C LEU A 88 113.69 41.07 -28.00
N THR A 89 114.61 41.04 -28.96
CA THR A 89 115.97 41.56 -28.84
C THR A 89 116.12 42.80 -29.71
N VAL A 90 116.50 43.92 -29.10
CA VAL A 90 116.74 45.21 -29.74
C VAL A 90 118.24 45.46 -29.83
N THR A 91 118.77 45.75 -31.02
CA THR A 91 120.19 46.04 -31.24
C THR A 91 120.38 47.42 -31.84
N TYR A 92 121.28 48.24 -31.27
CA TYR A 92 121.68 49.55 -31.79
C TYR A 92 123.15 49.83 -31.50
N LYS A 93 123.93 50.21 -32.52
CA LYS A 93 125.40 50.44 -32.43
C LYS A 93 126.12 49.35 -31.59
N GLU A 94 125.86 48.08 -31.92
CA GLU A 94 126.45 46.89 -31.29
C GLU A 94 126.07 46.62 -29.82
N LYS A 95 125.14 47.39 -29.25
CA LYS A 95 124.59 47.17 -27.90
C LYS A 95 123.20 46.56 -27.99
N VAL A 96 122.85 45.75 -26.98
CA VAL A 96 121.63 44.93 -26.97
C VAL A 96 120.78 45.24 -25.75
N ALA A 97 119.46 45.34 -25.94
CA ALA A 97 118.44 45.35 -24.90
C ALA A 97 117.33 44.36 -25.24
N LYS A 98 116.52 43.95 -24.25
CA LYS A 98 115.45 42.98 -24.43
C LYS A 98 114.14 43.47 -23.81
N TYR A 99 113.01 43.06 -24.38
CA TYR A 99 111.69 43.22 -23.78
C TYR A 99 110.74 42.10 -24.24
N THR A 100 109.70 41.81 -23.47
CA THR A 100 108.76 40.70 -23.76
C THR A 100 107.45 41.24 -24.32
N VAL A 101 106.87 40.51 -25.27
CA VAL A 101 105.52 40.74 -25.80
C VAL A 101 104.69 39.46 -25.75
N THR A 102 103.39 39.55 -25.50
CA THR A 102 102.48 38.40 -25.42
C THR A 102 101.56 38.38 -26.65
N VAL A 103 101.42 37.23 -27.32
CA VAL A 103 100.45 37.02 -28.40
C VAL A 103 99.26 36.20 -27.91
N VAL A 104 98.06 36.80 -27.87
CA VAL A 104 96.80 36.13 -27.49
C VAL A 104 96.02 35.66 -28.73
N PRO A 105 95.22 34.57 -28.65
CA PRO A 105 94.44 34.08 -29.79
C PRO A 105 93.41 35.13 -30.27
N ARG A 106 93.19 35.20 -31.60
CA ARG A 106 92.20 36.10 -32.21
C ARG A 106 90.76 35.71 -31.87
N MET A 107 90.49 34.42 -31.74
CA MET A 107 89.19 33.86 -31.41
C MET A 107 89.36 32.71 -30.41
N GLN A 108 88.50 32.68 -29.40
CA GLN A 108 88.43 31.60 -28.41
C GLN A 108 86.97 31.24 -28.13
N VAL A 109 86.71 29.97 -27.80
CA VAL A 109 85.37 29.50 -27.42
C VAL A 109 85.46 28.83 -26.06
N THR A 110 84.63 29.29 -25.12
CA THR A 110 84.68 28.90 -23.71
C THR A 110 83.29 28.59 -23.16
N GLY A 111 83.17 27.66 -22.21
CA GLY A 111 81.89 27.34 -21.54
C GLY A 111 80.94 26.42 -22.32
N GLN A 112 81.40 25.82 -23.42
CA GLN A 112 80.70 24.76 -24.16
C GLN A 112 80.80 23.41 -23.43
N ASP A 113 79.82 22.51 -23.63
CA ASP A 113 79.91 21.15 -23.10
C ASP A 113 81.04 20.39 -23.83
N ALA A 114 81.91 19.72 -23.06
CA ALA A 114 83.06 18.99 -23.59
C ALA A 114 82.76 17.52 -23.94
N TYR A 115 81.67 16.97 -23.39
CA TYR A 115 81.31 15.55 -23.49
C TYR A 115 79.85 15.40 -23.92
N TYR A 116 79.61 14.47 -24.84
CA TYR A 116 78.28 14.11 -25.36
C TYR A 116 78.18 12.58 -25.46
N PHE A 117 76.98 12.02 -25.40
CA PHE A 117 76.78 10.60 -25.71
C PHE A 117 76.55 10.37 -27.21
N VAL A 118 76.72 9.12 -27.67
CA VAL A 118 76.42 8.73 -29.06
C VAL A 118 74.94 9.00 -29.42
N GLY A 119 74.76 9.73 -30.53
CA GLY A 119 73.49 10.20 -31.06
C GLY A 119 72.92 11.42 -30.33
N GLU A 120 73.71 12.09 -29.48
CA GLU A 120 73.29 13.33 -28.82
C GLU A 120 73.49 14.56 -29.73
N GLU A 121 72.59 15.53 -29.66
CA GLU A 121 72.71 16.79 -30.39
C GLU A 121 73.66 17.77 -29.69
N LEU A 122 74.31 18.62 -30.48
CA LEU A 122 75.19 19.66 -29.95
C LEU A 122 74.37 20.73 -29.19
N ASN A 123 74.83 21.08 -27.99
CA ASN A 123 74.15 22.08 -27.17
C ASN A 123 74.60 23.51 -27.52
N LEU A 124 73.90 24.15 -28.46
CA LEU A 124 74.22 25.51 -28.90
C LEU A 124 73.94 26.60 -27.85
N ASN A 125 73.19 26.28 -26.79
CA ASN A 125 72.83 27.24 -25.74
C ASN A 125 73.96 27.46 -24.72
N LYS A 126 75.01 26.63 -24.77
CA LYS A 126 76.18 26.74 -23.91
C LYS A 126 77.42 26.98 -24.75
N GLY A 127 78.23 27.94 -24.32
CA GLY A 127 79.46 28.33 -25.01
C GLY A 127 79.41 29.77 -25.50
N ILE A 128 80.50 30.47 -25.26
CA ILE A 128 80.70 31.86 -25.61
C ILE A 128 81.93 31.93 -26.51
N VAL A 129 81.73 32.44 -27.71
CA VAL A 129 82.77 32.82 -28.66
C VAL A 129 83.24 34.23 -28.29
N LYS A 130 84.55 34.41 -28.09
CA LYS A 130 85.15 35.71 -27.82
C LYS A 130 86.14 36.06 -28.92
N ILE A 131 85.95 37.22 -29.56
CA ILE A 131 86.85 37.76 -30.58
C ILE A 131 87.67 38.89 -29.96
N ALA A 132 89.00 38.76 -29.97
CA ALA A 132 89.91 39.75 -29.42
C ALA A 132 90.04 40.97 -30.35
N ALA A 133 89.83 42.17 -29.81
CA ALA A 133 90.13 43.41 -30.51
C ALA A 133 91.64 43.61 -30.69
N ASP A 134 92.07 44.43 -31.66
CA ASP A 134 93.48 44.71 -31.95
C ASP A 134 94.27 45.33 -30.80
N ASN A 135 93.67 45.62 -29.65
CA ASN A 135 94.33 46.05 -28.42
C ASN A 135 94.71 44.89 -27.48
N ALA A 136 94.33 43.64 -27.83
CA ALA A 136 94.56 42.42 -27.06
C ALA A 136 93.96 42.38 -25.63
N LYS A 137 93.12 43.35 -25.26
CA LYS A 137 92.52 43.49 -23.91
C LYS A 137 91.00 43.40 -23.89
N THR A 138 90.33 43.83 -24.96
CA THR A 138 88.86 43.82 -25.05
C THR A 138 88.39 42.73 -26.00
N PHE A 139 87.28 42.08 -25.66
CA PHE A 139 86.69 41.01 -26.46
C PHE A 139 85.23 41.34 -26.80
N THR A 140 84.82 41.02 -28.03
CA THR A 140 83.41 40.96 -28.39
C THR A 140 82.92 39.54 -28.22
N GLU A 141 81.81 39.36 -27.52
CA GLU A 141 81.28 38.04 -27.18
C GLU A 141 80.03 37.71 -28.01
N TYR A 142 79.94 36.46 -28.46
CA TYR A 142 78.79 35.88 -29.15
C TYR A 142 78.44 34.56 -28.48
N LYS A 143 77.16 34.26 -28.34
CA LYS A 143 76.72 32.92 -27.93
C LYS A 143 76.88 31.96 -29.11
N LEU A 144 77.15 30.68 -28.85
CA LEU A 144 77.18 29.67 -29.92
C LEU A 144 75.84 29.54 -30.68
N SER A 145 74.74 29.99 -30.09
CA SER A 145 73.42 30.07 -30.71
C SER A 145 73.19 31.31 -31.60
N ASP A 146 74.10 32.29 -31.60
CA ASP A 146 73.93 33.53 -32.35
C ASP A 146 74.04 33.29 -33.86
N SER A 147 73.24 33.99 -34.66
CA SER A 147 73.19 33.84 -36.13
C SER A 147 74.50 34.20 -36.84
N ALA A 148 75.39 34.93 -36.18
CA ALA A 148 76.75 35.23 -36.66
C ALA A 148 77.70 34.03 -36.58
N ILE A 149 77.31 32.97 -35.86
CA ILE A 149 78.10 31.76 -35.65
C ILE A 149 77.62 30.66 -36.59
N LYS A 150 78.58 30.01 -37.26
CA LYS A 150 78.38 28.79 -38.04
C LYS A 150 79.19 27.66 -37.40
N ILE A 151 78.53 26.53 -37.15
CA ILE A 151 79.14 25.33 -36.56
C ILE A 151 79.19 24.20 -37.59
N GLU A 152 80.35 23.60 -37.74
CA GLU A 152 80.58 22.49 -38.68
C GLU A 152 81.45 21.41 -38.04
N GLY A 153 81.30 20.16 -38.48
CA GLY A 153 82.16 19.04 -38.04
C GLY A 153 81.71 18.28 -36.78
N PHE A 154 80.63 18.70 -36.11
CA PHE A 154 80.06 17.91 -35.02
C PHE A 154 79.27 16.72 -35.56
N ASP A 155 79.74 15.51 -35.27
CA ASP A 155 79.08 14.24 -35.57
C ASP A 155 79.09 13.34 -34.35
N SER A 156 77.90 13.09 -33.78
CA SER A 156 77.72 12.23 -32.61
C SER A 156 77.33 10.80 -32.96
N SER A 157 77.29 10.42 -34.23
CA SER A 157 76.91 9.05 -34.65
C SER A 157 77.89 7.98 -34.17
N THR A 158 79.13 8.35 -33.85
CA THR A 158 80.20 7.45 -33.41
C THR A 158 81.00 8.05 -32.26
N ALA A 159 81.42 7.22 -31.32
CA ALA A 159 82.28 7.63 -30.21
C ALA A 159 83.68 8.08 -30.68
N GLY A 160 84.29 8.98 -29.91
CA GLY A 160 85.61 9.55 -30.18
C GLY A 160 85.65 11.06 -30.04
N GLU A 161 86.85 11.62 -30.09
CA GLU A 161 87.06 13.06 -30.12
C GLU A 161 86.74 13.61 -31.52
N LYS A 162 85.98 14.70 -31.58
CA LYS A 162 85.55 15.36 -32.80
C LYS A 162 86.02 16.80 -32.80
N ASP A 163 86.59 17.23 -33.92
CA ASP A 163 86.95 18.61 -34.19
C ASP A 163 85.71 19.37 -34.66
N VAL A 164 85.24 20.30 -33.84
CA VAL A 164 84.11 21.16 -34.15
C VAL A 164 84.65 22.52 -34.56
N THR A 165 84.49 22.85 -35.83
CA THR A 165 84.89 24.15 -36.38
C THR A 165 83.81 25.17 -36.04
N VAL A 166 84.20 26.21 -35.32
CA VAL A 166 83.37 27.36 -34.99
C VAL A 166 83.83 28.53 -35.83
N THR A 167 82.94 29.07 -36.65
CA THR A 167 83.21 30.23 -37.49
C THR A 167 82.32 31.39 -37.06
N CYS A 168 82.91 32.56 -36.83
CA CYS A 168 82.21 33.78 -36.46
C CYS A 168 82.40 34.85 -37.54
N THR A 169 81.30 35.37 -38.07
CA THR A 169 81.31 36.47 -39.02
C THR A 169 80.90 37.76 -38.31
N ALA A 170 81.86 38.66 -38.11
CA ALA A 170 81.66 39.91 -37.37
C ALA A 170 82.32 41.08 -38.08
N ASN A 171 81.58 42.18 -38.27
CA ASN A 171 82.07 43.43 -38.88
C ASN A 171 82.78 43.22 -40.24
N GLY A 172 82.22 42.37 -41.11
CA GLY A 172 82.76 42.08 -42.45
C GLY A 172 83.98 41.13 -42.47
N ASN A 173 84.49 40.71 -41.31
CA ASN A 173 85.61 39.78 -41.18
C ASN A 173 85.12 38.40 -40.71
N THR A 174 85.80 37.34 -41.14
CA THR A 174 85.49 35.96 -40.76
C THR A 174 86.64 35.40 -39.92
N TYR A 175 86.31 34.88 -38.74
CA TYR A 175 87.25 34.23 -37.84
C TYR A 175 86.83 32.78 -37.65
N SER A 176 87.81 31.86 -37.56
CA SER A 176 87.53 30.45 -37.36
C SER A 176 88.48 29.87 -36.31
N THR A 177 87.97 28.97 -35.47
CA THR A 177 88.75 28.18 -34.54
C THR A 177 88.13 26.79 -34.38
N VAL A 178 88.89 25.83 -33.88
CA VAL A 178 88.44 24.45 -33.68
C VAL A 178 88.36 24.18 -32.18
N VAL A 179 87.25 23.57 -31.75
CA VAL A 179 87.08 23.07 -30.38
C VAL A 179 86.83 21.58 -30.38
N LYS A 180 87.30 20.91 -29.33
CA LYS A 180 87.12 19.47 -29.15
C LYS A 180 85.79 19.17 -28.48
N ALA A 181 85.00 18.29 -29.08
CA ALA A 181 83.88 17.64 -28.43
C ALA A 181 84.14 16.13 -28.37
N THR A 182 84.03 15.53 -27.19
CA THR A 182 84.26 14.09 -27.02
C THR A 182 82.93 13.35 -26.96
N ILE A 183 82.69 12.47 -27.94
CA ILE A 183 81.52 11.60 -27.99
C ILE A 183 81.84 10.31 -27.24
N LEU A 184 81.00 9.97 -26.27
CA LEU A 184 81.18 8.85 -25.34
C LEU A 184 80.13 7.76 -25.59
N GLU A 185 80.56 6.52 -25.44
CA GLU A 185 79.64 5.39 -25.37
C GLU A 185 78.93 5.33 -24.01
N VAL A 186 77.68 4.89 -24.01
CA VAL A 186 76.97 4.57 -22.78
C VAL A 186 77.52 3.25 -22.23
N SER A 187 78.13 3.31 -21.06
CA SER A 187 78.67 2.11 -20.39
C SER A 187 77.67 1.54 -19.40
N THR A 188 77.10 2.40 -18.55
CA THR A 188 76.17 2.00 -17.50
C THR A 188 74.83 2.72 -17.64
N VAL A 189 73.76 1.97 -17.41
CA VAL A 189 72.39 2.47 -17.29
C VAL A 189 71.85 1.97 -15.96
N THR A 190 71.34 2.89 -15.14
CA THR A 190 70.70 2.59 -13.86
C THR A 190 69.29 3.15 -13.85
N LEU A 191 68.36 2.46 -13.19
CA LEU A 191 66.93 2.77 -13.25
C LEU A 191 66.43 3.28 -11.91
N LYS A 192 65.64 4.36 -11.95
CA LYS A 192 64.66 4.67 -10.91
C LYS A 192 63.27 4.26 -11.41
N ALA A 193 62.62 3.35 -10.70
CA ALA A 193 61.27 2.91 -11.04
C ALA A 193 60.25 4.07 -10.95
N PRO A 194 59.16 4.03 -11.73
CA PRO A 194 58.04 4.96 -11.57
C PRO A 194 57.44 4.96 -10.16
N ASN A 195 56.73 6.03 -9.83
CA ASN A 195 56.10 6.18 -8.51
C ASN A 195 54.99 5.14 -8.26
N LYS A 196 54.24 4.76 -9.30
CA LYS A 196 53.18 3.75 -9.22
C LYS A 196 53.73 2.39 -9.68
N THR A 197 53.65 1.39 -8.80
CA THR A 197 54.07 0.00 -9.09
C THR A 197 52.99 -1.02 -8.76
N ALA A 198 51.86 -0.59 -8.21
CA ALA A 198 50.68 -1.41 -7.97
C ALA A 198 49.54 -0.95 -8.89
N TYR A 199 48.96 -1.88 -9.63
CA TYR A 199 47.91 -1.63 -10.62
C TYR A 199 46.75 -2.58 -10.42
N ASN A 200 45.57 -2.14 -10.84
CA ASN A 200 44.43 -3.02 -11.02
C ASN A 200 44.42 -3.57 -12.45
N SER A 201 43.90 -4.77 -12.61
CA SER A 201 43.77 -5.43 -13.93
C SER A 201 42.98 -4.61 -14.97
N HIS A 202 42.21 -3.60 -14.55
CA HIS A 202 41.45 -2.72 -15.43
C HIS A 202 42.12 -1.36 -15.75
N ASP A 203 43.30 -1.05 -15.16
CA ASP A 203 43.92 0.28 -15.27
C ASP A 203 44.34 0.66 -16.71
N GLY A 204 44.51 -0.32 -17.59
CA GLY A 204 44.70 -0.16 -19.04
C GLY A 204 46.02 0.46 -19.49
N VAL A 205 46.66 1.31 -18.68
CA VAL A 205 47.91 2.02 -19.01
C VAL A 205 48.84 2.08 -17.79
N ILE A 206 50.14 1.89 -18.03
CA ILE A 206 51.19 2.10 -17.03
C ILE A 206 51.48 3.59 -16.87
N ASP A 207 51.48 4.06 -15.62
CA ASP A 207 51.95 5.38 -15.24
C ASP A 207 53.48 5.38 -15.09
N LEU A 208 54.17 6.14 -15.95
CA LEU A 208 55.64 6.24 -15.98
C LEU A 208 56.17 7.43 -15.17
N ASN A 209 55.31 8.23 -14.55
CA ASN A 209 55.72 9.44 -13.84
C ASN A 209 56.68 9.14 -12.69
N GLY A 210 57.72 9.97 -12.59
CA GLY A 210 58.79 9.83 -11.61
C GLY A 210 59.85 8.78 -11.96
N GLY A 211 59.62 7.97 -13.00
CA GLY A 211 60.59 6.98 -13.50
C GLY A 211 61.56 7.58 -14.52
N TYR A 212 62.84 7.28 -14.37
CA TYR A 212 63.89 7.70 -15.31
C TYR A 212 65.08 6.75 -15.30
N VAL A 213 65.88 6.78 -16.37
CA VAL A 213 67.18 6.13 -16.43
C VAL A 213 68.30 7.15 -16.25
N THR A 214 69.28 6.82 -15.43
CA THR A 214 70.55 7.55 -15.32
C THR A 214 71.62 6.82 -16.12
N VAL A 215 72.22 7.51 -17.08
CA VAL A 215 73.27 6.94 -17.95
C VAL A 215 74.63 7.56 -17.65
N LYS A 216 75.68 6.74 -17.66
CA LYS A 216 77.08 7.18 -17.47
C LYS A 216 78.03 6.50 -18.44
N ASP A 217 79.11 7.18 -18.78
CA ASP A 217 80.25 6.55 -19.47
C ASP A 217 81.08 5.70 -18.50
N SER A 218 82.03 4.92 -19.03
CA SER A 218 82.84 3.98 -18.23
C SER A 218 83.70 4.66 -17.17
N ASN A 219 84.01 5.96 -17.35
CA ASN A 219 84.88 6.72 -16.47
C ASN A 219 84.12 7.79 -15.65
N ASN A 220 82.78 7.77 -15.65
CA ASN A 220 81.92 8.72 -14.92
C ASN A 220 82.21 10.21 -15.22
N ARG A 221 82.64 10.55 -16.43
CA ARG A 221 82.87 11.92 -16.91
C ARG A 221 81.58 12.63 -17.29
N LEU A 222 80.57 11.89 -17.75
CA LEU A 222 79.26 12.41 -18.10
C LEU A 222 78.16 11.57 -17.43
N SER A 223 77.18 12.25 -16.81
CA SER A 223 76.00 11.61 -16.20
C SER A 223 74.75 12.40 -16.59
N LYS A 224 73.73 11.73 -17.14
CA LYS A 224 72.46 12.35 -17.53
C LYS A 224 71.27 11.48 -17.16
N GLU A 225 70.14 12.12 -16.89
CA GLU A 225 68.87 11.45 -16.59
C GLU A 225 67.90 11.65 -17.75
N TYR A 226 67.19 10.58 -18.12
CA TYR A 226 66.17 10.58 -19.15
C TYR A 226 64.89 9.95 -18.61
N SER A 227 63.78 10.68 -18.65
CA SER A 227 62.47 10.17 -18.26
C SER A 227 62.09 8.93 -19.08
N LEU A 228 61.42 7.98 -18.45
CA LEU A 228 60.93 6.80 -19.16
C LEU A 228 59.84 7.19 -20.17
N THR A 229 59.90 6.59 -21.35
CA THR A 229 58.85 6.69 -22.37
C THR A 229 58.23 5.31 -22.64
N LYS A 230 57.06 5.27 -23.29
CA LYS A 230 56.38 4.00 -23.60
C LYS A 230 57.24 3.05 -24.43
N ASP A 231 58.01 3.58 -25.38
CA ASP A 231 58.87 2.78 -26.26
C ASP A 231 60.09 2.19 -25.54
N MET A 232 60.42 2.69 -24.35
CA MET A 232 61.51 2.16 -23.53
C MET A 232 61.09 0.93 -22.73
N ILE A 233 59.80 0.62 -22.59
CA ILE A 233 59.33 -0.45 -21.70
C ILE A 233 58.66 -1.59 -22.46
N SER A 234 58.89 -2.82 -22.01
CA SER A 234 58.26 -4.03 -22.54
C SER A 234 58.16 -5.14 -21.49
N GLY A 235 57.52 -6.26 -21.84
CA GLY A 235 57.45 -7.45 -20.99
C GLY A 235 56.32 -7.47 -19.95
N PHE A 236 55.33 -6.59 -20.06
CA PHE A 236 54.17 -6.57 -19.16
C PHE A 236 52.84 -6.71 -19.92
N ASN A 237 51.83 -7.19 -19.20
CA ASN A 237 50.44 -7.23 -19.62
C ASN A 237 49.54 -7.06 -18.39
N LEU A 238 48.91 -5.88 -18.26
CA LEU A 238 48.00 -5.58 -17.15
C LEU A 238 46.75 -6.48 -17.12
N ASN A 239 46.34 -7.03 -18.26
CA ASN A 239 45.17 -7.90 -18.37
C ASN A 239 45.48 -9.38 -18.05
N ALA A 240 46.73 -9.72 -17.72
CA ALA A 240 47.14 -11.09 -17.45
C ALA A 240 46.72 -11.60 -16.05
N ALA A 241 46.35 -10.70 -15.14
CA ALA A 241 45.83 -11.11 -13.83
C ALA A 241 44.50 -11.84 -14.01
N THR A 242 44.31 -12.93 -13.25
CA THR A 242 43.10 -13.76 -13.25
C THR A 242 42.44 -13.76 -11.87
N LEU A 243 41.34 -14.50 -11.70
CA LEU A 243 40.61 -14.58 -10.43
C LEU A 243 41.51 -14.98 -9.23
N GLU A 244 42.52 -15.83 -9.46
CA GLU A 244 43.51 -16.23 -8.44
C GLU A 244 44.30 -15.02 -7.89
N ASN A 245 44.40 -13.94 -8.67
CA ASN A 245 45.13 -12.74 -8.29
C ASN A 245 44.32 -11.69 -7.52
N ARG A 246 43.11 -12.04 -7.03
CA ARG A 246 42.34 -11.17 -6.13
C ARG A 246 42.98 -11.05 -4.74
N THR A 247 43.49 -12.15 -4.21
CA THR A 247 44.14 -12.19 -2.88
C THR A 247 45.66 -12.08 -2.97
N THR A 248 46.26 -12.63 -4.03
CA THR A 248 47.71 -12.59 -4.25
C THR A 248 48.02 -11.91 -5.59
N PRO A 249 48.46 -10.63 -5.59
CA PRO A 249 48.70 -9.89 -6.82
C PRO A 249 49.71 -10.57 -7.75
N LEU A 250 49.43 -10.56 -9.05
CA LEU A 250 50.33 -11.05 -10.08
C LEU A 250 51.55 -10.13 -10.15
N ARG A 251 52.75 -10.70 -10.03
CA ARG A 251 54.00 -9.96 -10.19
C ARG A 251 54.52 -10.10 -11.61
N GLN A 252 54.82 -8.98 -12.25
CA GLN A 252 55.46 -8.94 -13.57
C GLN A 252 56.71 -8.07 -13.53
N GLU A 253 57.74 -8.47 -14.26
CA GLU A 253 58.93 -7.64 -14.48
C GLU A 253 58.75 -6.81 -15.76
N ILE A 254 58.80 -5.49 -15.63
CA ILE A 254 58.94 -4.59 -16.77
C ILE A 254 60.42 -4.49 -17.13
N THR A 255 60.72 -4.73 -18.40
CA THR A 255 62.06 -4.50 -18.96
C THR A 255 62.13 -3.10 -19.53
N VAL A 256 63.07 -2.29 -19.05
CA VAL A 256 63.41 -0.97 -19.58
C VAL A 256 64.63 -1.12 -20.48
N THR A 257 64.53 -0.74 -21.75
CA THR A 257 65.64 -0.77 -22.71
C THR A 257 66.01 0.66 -23.13
N TYR A 258 67.28 1.01 -22.97
CA TYR A 258 67.83 2.29 -23.45
C TYR A 258 69.21 2.07 -24.06
N LYS A 259 69.40 2.50 -25.32
CA LYS A 259 70.67 2.41 -26.06
C LYS A 259 71.34 1.02 -25.97
N GLY A 260 70.55 -0.05 -26.13
CA GLY A 260 71.01 -1.44 -26.12
C GLY A 260 71.31 -2.04 -24.73
N LYS A 261 71.11 -1.29 -23.64
CA LYS A 261 71.21 -1.77 -22.25
C LYS A 261 69.82 -1.98 -21.66
N THR A 262 69.68 -2.97 -20.79
CA THR A 262 68.41 -3.31 -20.15
C THR A 262 68.48 -3.18 -18.63
N CYS A 263 67.38 -2.72 -18.03
CA CYS A 263 67.13 -2.69 -16.60
C CYS A 263 65.74 -3.27 -16.33
N LYS A 264 65.43 -3.64 -15.09
CA LYS A 264 64.12 -4.19 -14.74
C LYS A 264 63.56 -3.58 -13.46
N TYR A 265 62.23 -3.52 -13.39
CA TYR A 265 61.50 -3.26 -12.15
C TYR A 265 60.23 -4.10 -12.10
N THR A 266 59.75 -4.39 -10.91
CA THR A 266 58.55 -5.24 -10.71
C THR A 266 57.33 -4.37 -10.49
N ILE A 267 56.22 -4.76 -11.13
CA ILE A 267 54.88 -4.27 -10.82
C ILE A 267 54.04 -5.39 -10.21
N GLN A 268 53.01 -4.99 -9.45
CA GLN A 268 52.00 -5.86 -8.87
C GLN A 268 50.65 -5.55 -9.51
N ILE A 269 49.92 -6.58 -9.94
CA ILE A 269 48.62 -6.43 -10.59
C ILE A 269 47.59 -7.22 -9.78
N THR A 270 46.62 -6.52 -9.19
CA THR A 270 45.50 -7.14 -8.49
C THR A 270 44.33 -7.33 -9.45
N TYR A 271 43.71 -8.51 -9.43
CA TYR A 271 42.48 -8.73 -10.19
C TYR A 271 41.33 -7.96 -9.54
N SER A 272 40.84 -6.96 -10.24
CA SER A 272 39.90 -5.99 -9.69
C SER A 272 38.44 -6.42 -9.80
N ASP A 273 37.58 -5.82 -8.98
CA ASP A 273 36.13 -6.04 -9.05
C ASP A 273 35.55 -5.63 -10.40
N VAL A 274 36.08 -4.59 -11.05
CA VAL A 274 35.72 -4.22 -12.43
C VAL A 274 35.97 -5.37 -13.40
N SER A 275 37.13 -6.04 -13.30
CA SER A 275 37.45 -7.17 -14.17
C SER A 275 36.57 -8.39 -13.87
N LEU A 276 36.26 -8.65 -12.59
CA LEU A 276 35.34 -9.72 -12.20
C LEU A 276 33.93 -9.48 -12.74
N ILE A 277 33.39 -8.26 -12.60
CA ILE A 277 32.08 -7.89 -13.14
C ILE A 277 32.02 -8.12 -14.65
N LYS A 278 33.07 -7.74 -15.39
CA LYS A 278 33.15 -8.00 -16.84
C LYS A 278 33.23 -9.48 -17.18
N LEU A 279 33.93 -10.27 -16.37
CA LEU A 279 33.96 -11.73 -16.51
C LEU A 279 32.55 -12.30 -16.33
N ARG A 280 31.85 -11.93 -15.24
CA ARG A 280 30.48 -12.40 -14.96
C ARG A 280 29.48 -11.95 -16.03
N ALA A 281 29.60 -10.72 -16.52
CA ALA A 281 28.78 -10.21 -17.61
C ALA A 281 28.97 -11.01 -18.92
N LYS A 282 30.19 -11.47 -19.19
CA LYS A 282 30.51 -12.34 -20.33
C LYS A 282 29.99 -13.76 -20.12
N GLU A 283 30.10 -14.31 -18.91
CA GLU A 283 29.54 -15.63 -18.57
C GLU A 283 28.01 -15.62 -18.71
N CYS A 284 27.34 -14.56 -18.25
CA CYS A 284 25.89 -14.41 -18.32
C CYS A 284 25.36 -14.03 -19.71
N SER A 285 26.21 -13.55 -20.62
CA SER A 285 25.78 -13.15 -21.98
C SER A 285 25.32 -14.32 -22.86
N VAL A 286 25.50 -15.55 -22.40
CA VAL A 286 25.06 -16.77 -23.09
C VAL A 286 23.56 -17.02 -22.94
N ILE A 287 22.89 -16.37 -21.97
CA ILE A 287 21.45 -16.52 -21.74
C ILE A 287 20.69 -15.76 -22.83
N ASP A 288 19.81 -16.46 -23.56
CA ASP A 288 19.00 -15.86 -24.61
C ASP A 288 17.74 -15.19 -24.06
N TRP A 289 17.78 -13.86 -23.94
CA TRP A 289 16.65 -13.03 -23.48
C TRP A 289 15.70 -12.60 -24.61
N SER A 290 15.88 -13.09 -25.84
CA SER A 290 15.05 -12.73 -26.99
C SER A 290 13.93 -13.72 -27.30
N SER A 291 13.85 -14.83 -26.56
CA SER A 291 12.82 -15.85 -26.71
C SER A 291 11.41 -15.34 -26.33
N GLU A 292 10.39 -15.91 -26.98
CA GLU A 292 8.97 -15.75 -26.59
C GLU A 292 8.65 -16.37 -25.22
N THR A 293 9.50 -17.28 -24.74
CA THR A 293 9.40 -17.84 -23.39
C THR A 293 10.40 -17.17 -22.46
N PHE A 294 10.00 -16.93 -21.20
CA PHE A 294 10.90 -16.36 -20.20
C PHE A 294 12.12 -17.28 -19.99
N PRO A 295 13.36 -16.76 -20.02
CA PRO A 295 14.56 -17.60 -19.94
C PRO A 295 14.73 -18.21 -18.55
N ASP A 296 15.19 -19.46 -18.50
CA ASP A 296 15.63 -20.09 -17.25
C ASP A 296 17.07 -19.63 -16.92
N VAL A 297 17.36 -19.48 -15.63
CA VAL A 297 18.64 -18.98 -15.13
C VAL A 297 19.24 -20.03 -14.22
N ASP A 298 20.33 -20.65 -14.67
CA ASP A 298 21.14 -21.58 -13.88
C ASP A 298 21.64 -20.93 -12.58
N ASP A 299 21.58 -21.68 -11.47
CA ASP A 299 21.92 -21.18 -10.13
C ASP A 299 23.36 -20.63 -10.03
N VAL A 300 24.32 -21.24 -10.72
CA VAL A 300 25.72 -20.79 -10.69
C VAL A 300 25.86 -19.45 -11.42
N LEU A 301 25.23 -19.32 -12.60
CA LEU A 301 25.20 -18.07 -13.34
C LEU A 301 24.45 -16.98 -12.55
N GLY A 302 23.31 -17.32 -11.96
CA GLY A 302 22.51 -16.43 -11.12
C GLY A 302 23.26 -15.92 -9.89
N ALA A 303 23.91 -16.81 -9.14
CA ALA A 303 24.71 -16.45 -7.97
C ALA A 303 25.91 -15.57 -8.33
N ASN A 304 26.62 -15.92 -9.41
CA ASN A 304 27.73 -15.11 -9.93
C ASN A 304 27.26 -13.73 -10.39
N ALA A 305 26.09 -13.64 -11.01
CA ALA A 305 25.48 -12.39 -11.42
C ALA A 305 25.09 -11.53 -10.21
N LYS A 306 24.50 -12.12 -9.17
CA LYS A 306 24.19 -11.46 -7.89
C LYS A 306 25.45 -10.88 -7.26
N GLU A 307 26.53 -11.66 -7.16
CA GLU A 307 27.84 -11.18 -6.66
C GLU A 307 28.33 -9.97 -7.47
N ALA A 308 28.25 -10.04 -8.80
CA ALA A 308 28.69 -8.96 -9.68
C ALA A 308 27.87 -7.68 -9.49
N VAL A 309 26.55 -7.78 -9.32
CA VAL A 309 25.68 -6.62 -9.05
C VAL A 309 26.03 -5.99 -7.70
N GLU A 310 26.21 -6.81 -6.65
CA GLU A 310 26.62 -6.31 -5.33
C GLU A 310 27.98 -5.59 -5.37
N LEU A 311 28.95 -6.14 -6.10
CA LEU A 311 30.24 -5.48 -6.33
C LEU A 311 30.06 -4.16 -7.11
N TYR A 312 29.22 -4.15 -8.14
CA TYR A 312 28.92 -2.95 -8.93
C TYR A 312 28.43 -1.82 -8.03
N THR A 313 27.51 -2.09 -7.09
CA THR A 313 26.97 -1.05 -6.19
C THR A 313 28.06 -0.35 -5.39
N LYS A 314 29.12 -1.07 -5.01
CA LYS A 314 30.25 -0.62 -4.18
C LYS A 314 31.36 0.08 -4.97
N LEU A 315 31.33 0.03 -6.30
CA LEU A 315 32.33 0.69 -7.14
C LEU A 315 32.27 2.23 -7.06
N SER A 316 33.43 2.86 -7.23
CA SER A 316 33.53 4.31 -7.43
C SER A 316 32.84 4.74 -8.74
N THR A 317 32.44 6.01 -8.86
CA THR A 317 31.83 6.55 -10.09
C THR A 317 32.72 6.35 -11.32
N ALA A 318 34.04 6.52 -11.15
CA ALA A 318 35.02 6.32 -12.23
C ALA A 318 35.12 4.86 -12.67
N ASP A 319 34.94 3.91 -11.75
CA ASP A 319 34.99 2.48 -12.05
C ASP A 319 33.66 1.98 -12.64
N LYS A 320 32.52 2.50 -12.17
CA LYS A 320 31.20 2.24 -12.77
C LYS A 320 31.17 2.63 -14.25
N ALA A 321 31.82 3.73 -14.63
CA ALA A 321 31.94 4.19 -16.02
C ALA A 321 32.75 3.24 -16.93
N LYS A 322 33.51 2.30 -16.35
CA LYS A 322 34.26 1.27 -17.11
C LYS A 322 33.37 0.07 -17.46
N ILE A 323 32.18 -0.06 -16.89
CA ILE A 323 31.19 -1.10 -17.18
C ILE A 323 30.14 -0.52 -18.14
N THR A 324 29.97 -1.14 -19.29
CA THR A 324 28.98 -0.74 -20.30
C THR A 324 27.55 -1.04 -19.83
N GLU A 325 26.55 -0.36 -20.41
CA GLU A 325 25.14 -0.65 -20.11
C GLU A 325 24.76 -2.10 -20.44
N GLN A 326 25.30 -2.66 -21.53
CA GLN A 326 25.05 -4.06 -21.90
C GLN A 326 25.70 -5.04 -20.92
N GLU A 327 26.94 -4.79 -20.47
CA GLU A 327 27.60 -5.63 -19.45
C GLU A 327 26.80 -5.60 -18.14
N LEU A 328 26.30 -4.42 -17.75
CA LEU A 328 25.46 -4.27 -16.57
C LEU A 328 24.12 -5.00 -16.72
N LEU A 329 23.48 -4.89 -17.89
CA LEU A 329 22.22 -5.59 -18.18
C LEU A 329 22.38 -7.12 -18.15
N ASN A 330 23.51 -7.63 -18.67
CA ASN A 330 23.82 -9.05 -18.68
C ASN A 330 23.96 -9.67 -17.29
N ILE A 331 24.33 -8.89 -16.26
CA ILE A 331 24.36 -9.36 -14.87
C ILE A 331 23.07 -9.06 -14.11
N VAL A 332 22.42 -7.91 -14.35
CA VAL A 332 21.21 -7.52 -13.61
C VAL A 332 20.05 -8.48 -13.90
N ARG A 333 19.89 -8.91 -15.16
CA ARG A 333 18.81 -9.83 -15.56
C ARG A 333 18.86 -11.18 -14.82
N PRO A 334 19.93 -11.98 -14.93
CA PRO A 334 20.01 -13.24 -14.19
C PRO A 334 20.06 -13.04 -12.69
N ALA A 335 20.66 -11.95 -12.18
CA ALA A 335 20.66 -11.67 -10.76
C ALA A 335 19.26 -11.38 -10.19
N ALA A 336 18.41 -10.66 -10.94
CA ALA A 336 17.03 -10.39 -10.55
C ALA A 336 16.20 -11.68 -10.50
N VAL A 337 16.31 -12.53 -11.52
CA VAL A 337 15.61 -13.83 -11.56
C VAL A 337 16.08 -14.75 -10.44
N TYR A 338 17.39 -14.95 -10.32
CA TYR A 338 17.97 -15.80 -9.27
C TYR A 338 17.65 -15.28 -7.87
N GLY A 339 17.82 -13.98 -7.63
CA GLY A 339 17.52 -13.35 -6.35
C GLY A 339 16.05 -13.45 -5.97
N GLY A 340 15.14 -13.21 -6.92
CA GLY A 340 13.70 -13.37 -6.72
C GLY A 340 13.31 -14.82 -6.42
N ASN A 341 13.80 -15.77 -7.20
CA ASN A 341 13.52 -17.20 -7.02
C ASN A 341 14.08 -17.73 -5.70
N THR A 342 15.33 -17.38 -5.37
CA THR A 342 15.96 -17.77 -4.10
C THR A 342 15.16 -17.20 -2.93
N TYR A 343 14.77 -15.92 -2.99
CA TYR A 343 13.95 -15.32 -1.94
C TYR A 343 12.61 -16.04 -1.76
N LEU A 344 11.91 -16.37 -2.85
CA LEU A 344 10.63 -17.07 -2.79
C LEU A 344 10.79 -18.52 -2.29
N ALA A 345 11.88 -19.19 -2.62
CA ALA A 345 12.21 -20.52 -2.12
C ALA A 345 12.43 -20.48 -0.59
N GLU A 346 13.24 -19.53 -0.11
CA GLU A 346 13.49 -19.29 1.32
C GLU A 346 12.19 -18.91 2.06
N LEU A 347 11.34 -18.07 1.46
CA LEU A 347 10.02 -17.75 2.00
C LEU A 347 9.14 -19.01 2.09
N GLY A 348 9.29 -19.93 1.14
CA GLY A 348 8.59 -21.22 1.11
C GLY A 348 9.02 -22.21 2.18
N GLU A 349 10.19 -22.02 2.83
CA GLU A 349 10.61 -22.86 3.96
C GLU A 349 9.74 -22.62 5.20
N PHE A 350 9.15 -21.43 5.33
CA PHE A 350 8.24 -21.09 6.43
C PHE A 350 6.84 -21.69 6.28
N LYS A 351 6.55 -22.46 5.21
CA LYS A 351 5.19 -22.97 4.90
C LYS A 351 4.57 -23.87 5.96
N GLU A 352 5.37 -24.45 6.86
CA GLU A 352 4.86 -25.18 8.03
C GLU A 352 4.27 -24.23 9.07
N THR A 353 4.69 -22.97 9.05
CA THR A 353 4.29 -21.92 9.98
C THR A 353 3.34 -20.90 9.40
N PHE A 354 3.66 -20.35 8.24
CA PHE A 354 2.82 -19.39 7.54
C PHE A 354 3.07 -19.41 6.03
N ILE A 355 2.07 -18.99 5.26
CA ILE A 355 2.16 -18.76 3.82
C ILE A 355 1.80 -17.30 3.56
N VAL A 356 2.59 -16.62 2.74
CA VAL A 356 2.22 -15.29 2.22
C VAL A 356 1.62 -15.48 0.84
N ASP A 357 0.35 -15.13 0.67
CA ASP A 357 -0.31 -15.26 -0.62
C ASP A 357 0.11 -14.16 -1.61
N THR A 358 -0.39 -14.24 -2.85
CA THR A 358 -0.06 -13.28 -3.91
C THR A 358 -0.57 -11.85 -3.65
N SER A 359 -1.43 -11.65 -2.66
CA SER A 359 -1.92 -10.34 -2.22
C SER A 359 -1.14 -9.77 -1.04
N GLY A 360 -0.30 -10.59 -0.39
CA GLY A 360 0.54 -10.21 0.74
C GLY A 360 -0.12 -10.50 2.08
N LEU A 361 -1.24 -11.22 2.07
CA LEU A 361 -1.90 -11.69 3.28
C LEU A 361 -1.14 -12.89 3.83
N VAL A 362 -0.94 -12.88 5.14
CA VAL A 362 -0.28 -13.96 5.89
C VAL A 362 -1.34 -14.94 6.34
N HIS A 363 -1.21 -16.19 5.88
CA HIS A 363 -2.03 -17.33 6.28
C HIS A 363 -1.22 -18.18 7.25
N TRP A 364 -1.66 -18.26 8.50
CA TRP A 364 -1.03 -19.11 9.51
C TRP A 364 -1.35 -20.60 9.24
N ILE A 365 -0.35 -21.47 9.31
CA ILE A 365 -0.46 -22.91 9.03
C ILE A 365 -0.41 -23.72 10.34
N ASN A 366 -0.61 -25.04 10.29
CA ASN A 366 -0.68 -25.95 11.44
C ASN A 366 0.66 -26.08 12.17
N THR A 367 0.93 -25.11 13.05
CA THR A 367 2.21 -24.78 13.65
C THR A 367 2.51 -25.56 14.91
N SER A 368 3.28 -26.63 14.79
CA SER A 368 4.01 -27.18 15.94
C SER A 368 4.92 -26.12 16.58
N ARG A 369 5.20 -26.26 17.87
CA ARG A 369 6.09 -25.35 18.61
C ARG A 369 7.49 -25.36 18.02
N GLU A 370 7.95 -26.51 17.55
CA GLU A 370 9.28 -26.71 16.95
C GLU A 370 9.42 -25.91 15.65
N ALA A 371 8.41 -25.96 14.77
CA ALA A 371 8.40 -25.19 13.53
C ALA A 371 8.41 -23.68 13.81
N VAL A 372 7.55 -23.22 14.73
CA VAL A 372 7.48 -21.81 15.13
C VAL A 372 8.79 -21.33 15.74
N LYS A 373 9.42 -22.15 16.59
CA LYS A 373 10.70 -21.79 17.21
C LYS A 373 11.81 -21.67 16.18
N ARG A 374 11.91 -22.63 15.25
CA ARG A 374 12.87 -22.61 14.13
C ARG A 374 12.69 -21.34 13.28
N ASP A 375 11.45 -21.05 12.90
CA ASP A 375 11.15 -19.95 12.01
C ASP A 375 11.34 -18.59 12.70
N TYR A 376 10.98 -18.49 13.99
CA TYR A 376 11.34 -17.35 14.83
C TYR A 376 12.86 -17.16 14.89
N ASP A 377 13.66 -18.21 15.12
CA ASP A 377 15.11 -18.11 15.20
C ASP A 377 15.73 -17.60 13.88
N ILE A 378 15.21 -18.04 12.73
CA ILE A 378 15.62 -17.55 11.40
C ILE A 378 15.26 -16.07 11.23
N LEU A 379 14.06 -15.67 11.62
CA LEU A 379 13.60 -14.29 11.49
C LEU A 379 14.26 -13.34 12.51
N ALA A 380 14.61 -13.82 13.71
CA ALA A 380 15.30 -13.03 14.75
C ALA A 380 16.82 -12.97 14.54
N ALA A 381 17.41 -13.90 13.78
CA ALA A 381 18.84 -13.90 13.48
C ALA A 381 19.29 -12.60 12.81
N LYS A 382 20.48 -12.10 13.18
CA LYS A 382 21.02 -10.85 12.61
C LYS A 382 21.18 -10.95 11.08
N GLU A 383 21.59 -12.10 10.57
CA GLU A 383 21.69 -12.41 9.14
C GLU A 383 21.14 -13.82 8.88
N SER A 384 20.45 -13.97 7.75
CA SER A 384 19.98 -15.24 7.18
C SER A 384 19.95 -15.15 5.66
N VAL A 385 19.84 -16.28 4.96
CA VAL A 385 19.76 -16.30 3.49
C VAL A 385 18.51 -15.55 3.02
N PHE A 386 17.37 -15.76 3.68
CA PHE A 386 16.14 -14.97 3.49
C PHE A 386 16.37 -13.45 3.60
N LYS A 387 17.01 -12.96 4.67
CA LYS A 387 17.27 -11.53 4.89
C LYS A 387 18.21 -10.94 3.85
N THR A 388 19.32 -11.62 3.59
CA THR A 388 20.37 -11.12 2.70
C THR A 388 19.92 -11.11 1.24
N THR A 389 19.24 -12.18 0.80
CA THR A 389 18.66 -12.26 -0.56
C THR A 389 17.52 -11.28 -0.73
N GLY A 390 16.68 -11.14 0.28
CA GLY A 390 15.59 -10.20 0.25
C GLY A 390 16.03 -8.72 0.23
N ALA A 391 17.06 -8.36 1.00
CA ALA A 391 17.67 -7.02 0.93
C ALA A 391 18.27 -6.72 -0.46
N PHE A 392 18.85 -7.74 -1.11
CA PHE A 392 19.33 -7.64 -2.48
C PHE A 392 18.17 -7.39 -3.47
N VAL A 393 17.06 -8.10 -3.34
CA VAL A 393 15.86 -7.91 -4.18
C VAL A 393 15.25 -6.53 -3.96
N ASP A 394 15.12 -6.07 -2.72
CA ASP A 394 14.63 -4.72 -2.41
C ASP A 394 15.54 -3.62 -2.98
N MET A 395 16.86 -3.82 -2.93
CA MET A 395 17.83 -2.91 -3.55
C MET A 395 17.61 -2.82 -5.07
N LEU A 396 17.42 -3.95 -5.76
CA LEU A 396 17.12 -3.95 -7.20
C LEU A 396 15.81 -3.23 -7.54
N LYS A 397 14.78 -3.40 -6.70
CA LYS A 397 13.47 -2.75 -6.87
C LYS A 397 13.49 -1.25 -6.59
N SER A 398 14.32 -0.80 -5.66
CA SER A 398 14.31 0.58 -5.16
C SER A 398 15.36 1.48 -5.82
N ASP A 399 16.48 0.91 -6.29
CA ASP A 399 17.51 1.67 -7.01
C ASP A 399 16.94 2.20 -8.34
N THR A 400 17.04 3.50 -8.57
CA THR A 400 16.46 4.16 -9.75
C THR A 400 17.04 3.66 -11.08
N LYS A 401 18.28 3.17 -11.06
CA LYS A 401 18.95 2.64 -12.24
C LYS A 401 18.57 1.19 -12.48
N PHE A 402 18.51 0.36 -11.45
CA PHE A 402 18.15 -1.06 -11.62
C PHE A 402 16.67 -1.26 -11.87
N SER A 403 15.81 -0.60 -11.10
CA SER A 403 14.35 -0.81 -11.13
C SER A 403 13.73 -0.60 -12.51
N THR A 404 14.28 0.32 -13.30
CA THR A 404 13.80 0.70 -14.64
C THR A 404 14.46 -0.08 -15.79
N MET A 405 15.39 -1.00 -15.51
CA MET A 405 16.04 -1.79 -16.56
C MET A 405 15.09 -2.83 -17.14
N ILE A 406 14.96 -2.84 -18.48
CA ILE A 406 14.11 -3.80 -19.19
C ILE A 406 14.78 -5.18 -19.23
N VAL A 407 14.18 -6.13 -18.50
CA VAL A 407 14.69 -7.50 -18.38
C VAL A 407 14.22 -8.40 -19.51
N TRP A 408 12.93 -8.33 -19.89
CA TRP A 408 12.36 -9.19 -20.93
C TRP A 408 11.05 -8.61 -21.48
N ASN A 409 10.85 -8.55 -22.79
CA ASN A 409 9.61 -8.10 -23.46
C ASN A 409 8.94 -6.84 -22.87
N GLY A 410 9.72 -5.80 -22.56
CA GLY A 410 9.20 -4.55 -22.00
C GLY A 410 8.89 -4.59 -20.50
N VAL A 411 9.07 -5.74 -19.84
CA VAL A 411 9.01 -5.87 -18.37
C VAL A 411 10.32 -5.35 -17.79
N ASP A 412 10.22 -4.43 -16.83
CA ASP A 412 11.36 -3.93 -16.06
C ASP A 412 11.62 -4.76 -14.78
N VAL A 413 12.76 -4.52 -14.12
CA VAL A 413 13.16 -5.21 -12.89
C VAL A 413 12.11 -5.04 -11.79
N ALA A 414 11.57 -3.83 -11.61
CA ALA A 414 10.56 -3.56 -10.58
C ALA A 414 9.29 -4.39 -10.80
N THR A 415 8.85 -4.50 -12.05
CA THR A 415 7.67 -5.28 -12.45
C THR A 415 7.92 -6.78 -12.31
N LEU A 416 9.10 -7.27 -12.73
CA LEU A 416 9.50 -8.67 -12.54
C LEU A 416 9.45 -9.07 -11.06
N LEU A 417 10.00 -8.21 -10.20
CA LEU A 417 10.08 -8.42 -8.75
C LEU A 417 8.85 -7.87 -8.01
N GLY A 418 7.79 -7.48 -8.73
CA GLY A 418 6.59 -6.85 -8.16
C GLY A 418 5.84 -7.76 -7.20
N LYS A 419 5.98 -9.08 -7.35
CA LYS A 419 5.39 -10.10 -6.47
C LYS A 419 6.26 -10.46 -5.26
N VAL A 420 7.48 -9.92 -5.18
CA VAL A 420 8.39 -10.19 -4.06
C VAL A 420 8.20 -9.13 -2.98
N TYR A 421 7.68 -9.53 -1.82
CA TYR A 421 7.50 -8.64 -0.68
C TYR A 421 8.84 -8.25 -0.04
N SER A 422 8.90 -7.08 0.57
CA SER A 422 10.09 -6.69 1.33
C SER A 422 10.24 -7.63 2.53
N PRO A 423 11.42 -8.19 2.79
CA PRO A 423 11.66 -9.06 3.93
C PRO A 423 11.40 -8.33 5.24
N ASN A 424 11.71 -7.03 5.31
CA ASN A 424 11.50 -6.24 6.52
C ASN A 424 10.01 -6.14 6.85
N VAL A 425 9.14 -6.02 5.84
CA VAL A 425 7.69 -6.04 6.05
C VAL A 425 7.24 -7.38 6.66
N ILE A 426 7.81 -8.49 6.17
CA ILE A 426 7.52 -9.83 6.71
C ILE A 426 8.08 -9.99 8.11
N ILE A 427 9.33 -9.58 8.35
CA ILE A 427 10.02 -9.71 9.64
C ILE A 427 9.33 -8.85 10.71
N ASP A 428 9.11 -7.56 10.43
CA ASP A 428 8.49 -6.61 11.36
C ASP A 428 7.06 -7.04 11.73
N PHE A 429 6.37 -7.74 10.82
CA PHE A 429 5.05 -8.28 11.07
C PHE A 429 5.09 -9.64 11.79
N ILE A 430 5.85 -10.61 11.30
CA ILE A 430 5.74 -12.02 11.73
C ILE A 430 6.63 -12.32 12.94
N GLU A 431 7.87 -11.83 12.97
CA GLU A 431 8.83 -12.16 14.05
C GLU A 431 8.26 -11.84 15.44
N PRO A 432 7.69 -10.64 15.70
CA PRO A 432 7.14 -10.32 17.01
C PRO A 432 5.93 -11.17 17.40
N ARG A 433 5.19 -11.70 16.41
CA ARG A 433 4.00 -12.52 16.60
C ARG A 433 4.37 -13.96 16.94
N LEU A 434 5.36 -14.55 16.26
CA LEU A 434 5.92 -15.84 16.63
C LEU A 434 6.51 -15.81 18.04
N LYS A 435 7.25 -14.73 18.36
CA LYS A 435 7.79 -14.50 19.70
C LYS A 435 6.68 -14.46 20.75
N TYR A 436 5.59 -13.75 20.49
CA TYR A 436 4.47 -13.66 21.42
C TYR A 436 3.89 -15.03 21.77
N ALA A 437 3.66 -15.90 20.78
CA ALA A 437 3.13 -17.23 21.02
C ALA A 437 4.12 -18.10 21.84
N LEU A 438 5.42 -18.05 21.50
CA LEU A 438 6.48 -18.75 22.24
C LEU A 438 6.56 -18.29 23.72
N ASP A 439 6.58 -16.98 23.94
CA ASP A 439 6.66 -16.40 25.28
C ASP A 439 5.41 -16.76 26.11
N LEU A 440 4.21 -16.73 25.52
CA LEU A 440 2.97 -17.12 26.21
C LEU A 440 3.01 -18.58 26.66
N TYR A 441 3.44 -19.49 25.78
CA TYR A 441 3.58 -20.91 26.14
C TYR A 441 4.61 -21.09 27.26
N ASP A 442 5.76 -20.44 27.17
CA ASP A 442 6.83 -20.58 28.17
C ASP A 442 6.37 -20.09 29.57
N ILE A 443 5.47 -19.11 29.67
CA ILE A 443 4.87 -18.66 30.94
C ILE A 443 4.06 -19.79 31.61
N VAL A 444 3.29 -20.54 30.84
CA VAL A 444 2.36 -21.57 31.35
C VAL A 444 2.90 -23.01 31.25
N ALA A 445 4.10 -23.19 30.71
CA ALA A 445 4.69 -24.50 30.44
C ALA A 445 4.84 -25.39 31.69
N ASN A 446 4.94 -24.78 32.89
CA ASN A 446 5.09 -25.51 34.15
C ASN A 446 3.76 -25.92 34.81
N ILE A 447 2.61 -25.57 34.21
CA ILE A 447 1.30 -26.01 34.71
C ILE A 447 1.09 -27.48 34.28
N PRO A 448 0.76 -28.41 35.18
CA PRO A 448 0.52 -29.82 34.84
C PRO A 448 -0.58 -29.99 33.79
N ASP A 449 -0.54 -31.08 33.01
CA ASP A 449 -1.59 -31.39 32.03
C ASP A 449 -2.86 -31.96 32.70
N ASP A 450 -2.77 -32.51 33.92
CA ASP A 450 -3.87 -33.14 34.67
C ASP A 450 -4.48 -32.21 35.75
N TRP A 451 -4.47 -30.90 35.49
CA TRP A 451 -4.96 -29.88 36.41
C TRP A 451 -6.46 -30.03 36.71
N THR A 452 -6.87 -29.52 37.87
CA THR A 452 -8.27 -29.30 38.26
C THR A 452 -8.45 -27.84 38.67
N ALA A 453 -9.68 -27.30 38.60
CA ALA A 453 -9.93 -25.90 38.98
C ALA A 453 -9.40 -25.53 40.40
N ALA A 454 -9.40 -26.49 41.33
CA ALA A 454 -8.84 -26.28 42.67
C ALA A 454 -7.30 -26.31 42.71
N SER A 455 -6.65 -27.18 41.93
CA SER A 455 -5.18 -27.32 41.91
C SER A 455 -4.47 -26.17 41.20
N LEU A 456 -5.17 -25.42 40.34
CA LEU A 456 -4.62 -24.25 39.65
C LEU A 456 -4.13 -23.14 40.60
N SER A 457 -4.64 -23.11 41.84
CA SER A 457 -4.16 -22.17 42.87
C SER A 457 -2.68 -22.31 43.20
N GLU A 458 -2.07 -23.49 42.99
CA GLU A 458 -0.63 -23.72 43.18
C GLU A 458 0.23 -23.05 42.08
N HIS A 459 -0.39 -22.61 40.99
CA HIS A 459 0.24 -21.98 39.83
C HIS A 459 -0.27 -20.55 39.57
N ALA A 460 -0.85 -19.91 40.59
CA ALA A 460 -1.45 -18.57 40.50
C ALA A 460 -0.53 -17.53 39.84
N ASP A 461 0.76 -17.51 40.20
CA ASP A 461 1.73 -16.54 39.65
C ASP A 461 1.90 -16.67 38.13
N ALA A 462 1.93 -17.90 37.61
CA ALA A 462 2.05 -18.16 36.17
C ALA A 462 0.76 -17.79 35.43
N ILE A 463 -0.39 -18.09 36.04
CA ILE A 463 -1.72 -17.77 35.50
C ILE A 463 -1.94 -16.25 35.44
N ASP A 464 -1.60 -15.53 36.51
CA ASP A 464 -1.66 -14.07 36.57
C ASP A 464 -0.71 -13.43 35.55
N ALA A 465 0.52 -13.95 35.42
CA ALA A 465 1.48 -13.50 34.42
C ALA A 465 0.97 -13.73 32.99
N ALA A 466 0.35 -14.87 32.69
CA ALA A 466 -0.24 -15.16 31.39
C ALA A 466 -1.41 -14.23 31.08
N LYS A 467 -2.31 -13.99 32.06
CA LYS A 467 -3.42 -13.04 31.92
C LYS A 467 -2.91 -11.62 31.66
N ASP A 468 -1.91 -11.16 32.40
CA ASP A 468 -1.31 -9.84 32.20
C ASP A 468 -0.63 -9.73 30.83
N PHE A 469 0.10 -10.77 30.43
CA PHE A 469 0.75 -10.85 29.12
C PHE A 469 -0.27 -10.80 27.98
N ILE A 470 -1.43 -11.43 28.12
CA ILE A 470 -2.51 -11.39 27.12
C ILE A 470 -3.20 -10.01 27.11
N ALA A 471 -3.59 -9.49 28.28
CA ALA A 471 -4.43 -8.30 28.38
C ALA A 471 -3.68 -6.98 28.06
N SER A 472 -2.37 -6.93 28.31
CA SER A 472 -1.57 -5.72 28.10
C SER A 472 -0.88 -5.64 26.73
N ASN A 473 -1.01 -6.68 25.89
CA ASN A 473 -0.26 -6.74 24.64
C ASN A 473 -0.88 -5.90 23.52
N LYS A 474 -0.03 -5.29 22.69
CA LYS A 474 -0.48 -4.55 21.51
C LYS A 474 -1.14 -5.45 20.44
N PHE A 475 -0.81 -6.75 20.39
CA PHE A 475 -1.39 -7.67 19.40
C PHE A 475 -2.84 -8.08 19.72
N THR A 476 -3.31 -7.79 20.93
CA THR A 476 -4.67 -8.10 21.41
C THR A 476 -5.58 -6.87 21.46
N ALA A 477 -5.09 -5.69 21.04
CA ALA A 477 -5.89 -4.46 20.99
C ALA A 477 -6.93 -4.49 19.85
N LEU A 478 -8.21 -4.26 20.20
CA LEU A 478 -9.31 -4.11 19.25
C LEU A 478 -9.33 -2.68 18.69
N THR A 479 -8.80 -2.46 17.49
CA THR A 479 -8.90 -1.19 16.76
C THR A 479 -9.80 -1.34 15.54
N ALA A 480 -10.37 -0.24 15.03
CA ALA A 480 -11.19 -0.29 13.81
C ALA A 480 -10.42 -0.82 12.58
N GLU A 481 -9.09 -0.70 12.58
CA GLU A 481 -8.19 -1.26 11.56
C GLU A 481 -7.96 -2.77 11.72
N SER A 482 -8.07 -3.34 12.93
CA SER A 482 -7.87 -4.78 13.18
C SER A 482 -9.08 -5.65 12.85
N LEU A 483 -10.23 -5.04 12.55
CA LEU A 483 -11.49 -5.75 12.26
C LEU A 483 -11.56 -6.37 10.84
N PHE A 484 -10.53 -6.23 10.00
CA PHE A 484 -10.55 -6.71 8.61
C PHE A 484 -9.37 -7.61 8.22
N ALA A 485 -8.52 -7.98 9.17
CA ALA A 485 -7.48 -9.00 9.00
C ALA A 485 -7.49 -9.86 10.27
N SER A 486 -7.94 -11.12 10.16
CA SER A 486 -7.94 -12.16 11.21
C SER A 486 -7.20 -11.75 12.49
N LEU A 487 -7.94 -11.44 13.56
CA LEU A 487 -7.43 -10.84 14.81
C LEU A 487 -6.18 -11.58 15.31
N PRO A 488 -4.97 -11.04 15.11
CA PRO A 488 -3.73 -11.79 15.33
C PRO A 488 -3.61 -12.30 16.77
N GLY A 489 -4.11 -11.55 17.76
CA GLY A 489 -4.10 -11.95 19.16
C GLY A 489 -4.75 -13.32 19.42
N ARG A 490 -5.98 -13.55 18.94
CA ARG A 490 -6.72 -14.82 19.16
C ARG A 490 -5.99 -16.00 18.53
N THR A 491 -5.56 -15.84 17.27
CA THR A 491 -4.78 -16.87 16.55
C THR A 491 -3.51 -17.23 17.29
N LEU A 492 -2.76 -16.24 17.80
CA LEU A 492 -1.49 -16.49 18.49
C LEU A 492 -1.68 -17.13 19.87
N ILE A 493 -2.75 -16.78 20.59
CA ILE A 493 -3.12 -17.44 21.84
C ILE A 493 -3.50 -18.90 21.55
N GLY A 494 -4.32 -19.15 20.53
CA GLY A 494 -4.67 -20.50 20.09
C GLY A 494 -3.47 -21.32 19.63
N MET A 495 -2.47 -20.70 18.97
CA MET A 495 -1.20 -21.38 18.65
C MET A 495 -0.47 -21.86 19.90
N ALA A 496 -0.26 -20.96 20.86
CA ALA A 496 0.41 -21.31 22.12
C ALA A 496 -0.36 -22.39 22.88
N SER A 497 -1.70 -22.31 22.85
CA SER A 497 -2.59 -23.25 23.52
C SER A 497 -2.44 -24.67 22.97
N LYS A 498 -2.45 -24.82 21.64
CA LYS A 498 -2.26 -26.11 20.94
C LYS A 498 -0.93 -26.81 21.21
N TRP A 499 0.07 -26.13 21.76
CA TRP A 499 1.34 -26.75 22.12
C TRP A 499 1.30 -27.43 23.49
N ARG A 500 0.29 -27.14 24.32
CA ARG A 500 -0.04 -27.97 25.48
C ARG A 500 -0.83 -29.20 25.05
N THR A 501 -0.71 -30.28 25.81
CA THR A 501 -1.31 -31.58 25.48
C THR A 501 -2.83 -31.51 25.25
N ASN A 502 -3.53 -30.62 25.97
CA ASN A 502 -5.00 -30.53 25.94
C ASN A 502 -5.56 -29.29 25.22
N ASP A 503 -4.73 -28.44 24.60
CA ASP A 503 -5.19 -27.15 24.03
C ASP A 503 -5.96 -26.27 25.04
N ASP A 504 -5.41 -26.11 26.24
CA ASP A 504 -6.14 -25.72 27.44
C ASP A 504 -5.65 -24.41 28.11
N ILE A 505 -4.82 -23.60 27.45
CA ILE A 505 -4.33 -22.33 28.07
C ILE A 505 -5.51 -21.44 28.46
N VAL A 506 -6.47 -21.29 27.55
CA VAL A 506 -7.64 -20.43 27.80
C VAL A 506 -8.53 -21.06 28.87
N ASP A 507 -8.71 -22.38 28.86
CA ASP A 507 -9.49 -23.09 29.88
C ASP A 507 -8.87 -22.96 31.26
N ILE A 508 -7.55 -23.05 31.38
CA ILE A 508 -6.81 -22.83 32.64
C ILE A 508 -7.09 -21.43 33.19
N LEU A 509 -6.96 -20.39 32.36
CA LEU A 509 -7.21 -19.00 32.78
C LEU A 509 -8.64 -18.83 33.31
N TYR A 510 -9.63 -19.26 32.53
CA TYR A 510 -11.04 -19.07 32.88
C TYR A 510 -11.47 -19.93 34.07
N ASN A 511 -11.06 -21.20 34.13
CA ASN A 511 -11.41 -22.07 35.26
C ASN A 511 -10.79 -21.58 36.57
N TYR A 512 -9.55 -21.08 36.56
CA TYR A 512 -8.92 -20.51 37.76
C TYR A 512 -9.69 -19.28 38.28
N TYR A 513 -9.94 -18.29 37.41
CA TYR A 513 -10.60 -17.06 37.82
C TYR A 513 -12.08 -17.26 38.16
N PHE A 514 -12.77 -18.16 37.46
CA PHE A 514 -14.16 -18.51 37.76
C PHE A 514 -14.29 -19.29 39.07
N TYR A 515 -13.38 -20.22 39.35
CA TYR A 515 -13.31 -20.92 40.63
C TYR A 515 -13.12 -19.92 41.79
N ASN A 516 -12.20 -18.97 41.64
CA ASN A 516 -11.98 -17.91 42.63
C ASN A 516 -13.20 -17.00 42.79
N LEU A 517 -13.90 -16.65 41.70
CA LEU A 517 -15.13 -15.87 41.74
C LEU A 517 -16.26 -16.58 42.51
N MET A 518 -16.46 -17.87 42.25
CA MET A 518 -17.63 -18.61 42.73
C MET A 518 -17.42 -19.31 44.07
N LYS A 519 -16.20 -19.76 44.37
CA LYS A 519 -15.91 -20.62 45.53
C LYS A 519 -15.04 -19.96 46.60
N SER A 520 -14.36 -18.85 46.30
CA SER A 520 -13.52 -18.19 47.31
C SER A 520 -14.35 -17.47 48.36
N GLU A 521 -14.04 -17.67 49.64
CA GLU A 521 -14.62 -16.88 50.75
C GLU A 521 -14.02 -15.47 50.82
N ASN A 522 -12.85 -15.25 50.22
CA ASN A 522 -12.17 -13.95 50.20
C ASN A 522 -12.78 -13.01 49.14
N ALA A 523 -13.34 -11.88 49.58
CA ALA A 523 -13.95 -10.89 48.70
C ALA A 523 -12.96 -10.29 47.67
N LEU A 524 -11.68 -10.16 48.02
CA LEU A 524 -10.64 -9.65 47.12
C LEU A 524 -10.35 -10.66 45.99
N GLU A 525 -10.32 -11.95 46.30
CA GLU A 525 -10.12 -12.99 45.28
C GLU A 525 -11.33 -13.12 44.34
N ARG A 526 -12.55 -12.93 44.85
CA ARG A 526 -13.75 -12.84 43.99
C ARG A 526 -13.71 -11.63 43.07
N GLN A 527 -13.26 -10.47 43.59
CA GLN A 527 -13.08 -9.25 42.79
C GLN A 527 -12.03 -9.47 41.70
N LYS A 528 -10.86 -10.02 42.03
CA LYS A 528 -9.81 -10.37 41.06
C LYS A 528 -10.34 -11.30 39.96
N GLY A 529 -11.12 -12.32 40.33
CA GLY A 529 -11.75 -13.22 39.36
C GLY A 529 -12.66 -12.46 38.37
N THR A 530 -13.46 -11.53 38.86
CA THR A 530 -14.32 -10.68 38.02
C THR A 530 -13.50 -9.78 37.09
N GLU A 531 -12.49 -9.11 37.63
CA GLU A 531 -11.63 -8.20 36.87
C GLU A 531 -10.85 -8.93 35.78
N ALA A 532 -10.32 -10.12 36.08
CA ALA A 532 -9.59 -10.93 35.12
C ALA A 532 -10.49 -11.44 33.99
N ILE A 533 -11.68 -11.96 34.30
CA ILE A 533 -12.65 -12.39 33.27
C ILE A 533 -13.05 -11.20 32.39
N ASN A 534 -13.29 -10.01 32.97
CA ASN A 534 -13.62 -8.82 32.19
C ASN A 534 -12.47 -8.34 31.30
N ALA A 535 -11.22 -8.51 31.73
CA ALA A 535 -10.05 -8.18 30.92
C ALA A 535 -9.87 -9.15 29.74
N LEU A 536 -10.21 -10.44 29.92
CA LEU A 536 -10.00 -11.48 28.91
C LEU A 536 -11.18 -11.62 27.92
N ARG A 537 -12.43 -11.41 28.36
CA ARG A 537 -13.65 -11.77 27.58
C ARG A 537 -13.76 -11.13 26.20
N ASN A 538 -13.15 -9.96 26.01
CA ASN A 538 -13.15 -9.27 24.72
C ASN A 538 -11.94 -9.69 23.84
N ILE A 539 -10.94 -10.35 24.42
CA ILE A 539 -9.70 -10.78 23.76
C ILE A 539 -9.80 -12.23 23.27
N ILE A 540 -10.20 -13.16 24.14
CA ILE A 540 -10.29 -14.60 23.84
C ILE A 540 -11.27 -15.28 24.82
N LEU A 541 -12.03 -16.27 24.39
CA LEU A 541 -12.97 -17.05 25.20
C LEU A 541 -12.60 -18.56 25.20
N PRO A 542 -13.05 -19.32 26.21
CA PRO A 542 -12.79 -20.76 26.28
C PRO A 542 -13.82 -21.56 25.46
N GLY A 543 -13.35 -22.67 24.89
CA GLY A 543 -14.18 -23.70 24.24
C GLY A 543 -15.30 -23.16 23.33
N GLU A 544 -16.52 -23.63 23.56
CA GLU A 544 -17.70 -23.31 22.74
C GLU A 544 -18.09 -21.83 22.76
N MET A 545 -17.66 -21.07 23.78
CA MET A 545 -17.90 -19.62 23.81
C MET A 545 -17.04 -18.87 22.78
N GLU A 546 -15.84 -19.39 22.46
CA GLU A 546 -15.02 -18.86 21.35
C GLU A 546 -15.66 -19.15 20.00
N GLU A 547 -16.19 -20.36 19.82
CA GLU A 547 -16.92 -20.72 18.59
C GLU A 547 -18.12 -19.80 18.37
N LEU A 548 -18.87 -19.50 19.44
CA LEU A 548 -19.99 -18.55 19.36
C LEU A 548 -19.52 -17.13 19.00
N TRP A 549 -18.42 -16.67 19.60
CA TRP A 549 -17.84 -15.36 19.30
C TRP A 549 -17.43 -15.26 17.82
N GLU A 550 -16.72 -16.26 17.30
CA GLU A 550 -16.28 -16.33 15.89
C GLU A 550 -17.47 -16.41 14.92
N ALA A 551 -18.51 -17.17 15.29
CA ALA A 551 -19.74 -17.26 14.49
C ALA A 551 -20.47 -15.90 14.44
N CYS A 552 -20.61 -15.20 15.58
CA CYS A 552 -21.17 -13.86 15.63
C CYS A 552 -20.33 -12.85 14.82
N TYR A 553 -19.00 -12.93 14.93
CA TYR A 553 -18.08 -12.06 14.18
C TYR A 553 -18.16 -12.29 12.67
N SER A 554 -18.17 -13.55 12.22
CA SER A 554 -18.33 -13.91 10.80
C SER A 554 -19.68 -13.46 10.24
N THR A 555 -20.73 -13.58 11.04
CA THR A 555 -22.07 -13.07 10.72
C THR A 555 -22.06 -11.54 10.58
N LEU A 556 -21.43 -10.82 11.51
CA LEU A 556 -21.28 -9.37 11.43
C LEU A 556 -20.47 -8.95 10.18
N SER A 557 -19.33 -9.59 9.94
CA SER A 557 -18.44 -9.25 8.83
C SER A 557 -19.13 -9.43 7.48
N SER A 558 -19.80 -10.56 7.28
CA SER A 558 -20.57 -10.81 6.05
C SER A 558 -21.75 -9.85 5.92
N PHE A 559 -22.44 -9.52 7.02
CA PHE A 559 -23.47 -8.49 7.04
C PHE A 559 -22.91 -7.12 6.62
N MET A 560 -21.76 -6.71 7.16
CA MET A 560 -21.11 -5.44 6.81
C MET A 560 -20.64 -5.41 5.34
N GLN A 561 -20.22 -6.54 4.77
CA GLN A 561 -19.89 -6.60 3.35
C GLN A 561 -21.13 -6.39 2.46
N LEU A 562 -22.30 -6.90 2.87
CA LEU A 562 -23.57 -6.67 2.18
C LEU A 562 -24.00 -5.20 2.33
N THR A 563 -23.98 -4.65 3.55
CA THR A 563 -24.39 -3.26 3.81
C THR A 563 -23.42 -2.21 3.25
N SER A 564 -22.18 -2.56 2.95
CA SER A 564 -21.23 -1.70 2.22
C SER A 564 -21.21 -1.94 0.71
N ALA A 565 -22.13 -2.77 0.18
CA ALA A 565 -22.19 -3.19 -1.22
C ALA A 565 -20.87 -3.77 -1.77
N LYS A 566 -19.99 -4.28 -0.88
CA LYS A 566 -18.77 -5.02 -1.24
C LYS A 566 -19.09 -6.46 -1.66
N SER A 567 -20.22 -6.99 -1.19
CA SER A 567 -20.83 -8.22 -1.69
C SER A 567 -22.27 -7.94 -2.12
N ILE A 568 -22.70 -8.61 -3.18
CA ILE A 568 -24.10 -8.67 -3.62
C ILE A 568 -24.75 -10.01 -3.29
N ASP A 569 -23.97 -11.01 -2.87
CA ASP A 569 -24.42 -12.37 -2.54
C ASP A 569 -24.39 -12.56 -1.01
N ALA A 570 -25.53 -12.91 -0.44
CA ALA A 570 -25.72 -13.10 0.98
C ALA A 570 -25.52 -14.54 1.47
N THR A 571 -25.15 -15.47 0.59
CA THR A 571 -24.88 -16.88 0.92
C THR A 571 -24.02 -17.04 2.18
N SER A 572 -22.89 -16.32 2.28
CA SER A 572 -22.00 -16.43 3.44
C SER A 572 -22.66 -15.94 4.73
N PHE A 573 -23.40 -14.83 4.66
CA PHE A 573 -24.15 -14.33 5.81
C PHE A 573 -25.17 -15.36 6.30
N LEU A 574 -25.91 -15.98 5.39
CA LEU A 574 -26.90 -17.02 5.70
C LEU A 574 -26.28 -18.21 6.44
N VAL A 575 -25.16 -18.71 5.92
CA VAL A 575 -24.43 -19.84 6.52
C VAL A 575 -23.94 -19.49 7.92
N TYR A 576 -23.30 -18.33 8.09
CA TYR A 576 -22.77 -17.93 9.39
C TYR A 576 -23.88 -17.65 10.41
N TYR A 577 -25.00 -17.05 9.97
CA TYR A 577 -26.14 -16.79 10.83
C TYR A 577 -26.75 -18.07 11.39
N VAL A 578 -27.01 -19.07 10.54
CA VAL A 578 -27.58 -20.36 10.98
C VAL A 578 -26.62 -21.14 11.87
N ASN A 579 -25.31 -21.08 11.60
CA ASN A 579 -24.32 -21.69 12.47
C ASN A 579 -24.29 -21.01 13.85
N THR A 580 -24.39 -19.68 13.89
CA THR A 580 -24.51 -18.90 15.13
C THR A 580 -25.77 -19.29 15.92
N ASP A 581 -26.92 -19.42 15.25
CA ASP A 581 -28.19 -19.81 15.87
C ASP A 581 -28.12 -21.19 16.55
N LYS A 582 -27.51 -22.17 15.88
CA LYS A 582 -27.29 -23.52 16.43
C LYS A 582 -26.42 -23.49 17.69
N LEU A 583 -25.35 -22.68 17.68
CA LEU A 583 -24.46 -22.52 18.83
C LEU A 583 -25.18 -21.85 20.00
N ILE A 584 -26.00 -20.83 19.74
CA ILE A 584 -26.83 -20.17 20.75
C ILE A 584 -27.83 -21.16 21.36
N ASP A 585 -28.56 -21.93 20.55
CA ASP A 585 -29.51 -22.93 21.06
C ASP A 585 -28.83 -23.96 21.97
N LYS A 586 -27.65 -24.45 21.54
CA LYS A 586 -26.83 -25.37 22.32
C LYS A 586 -26.37 -24.76 23.64
N LEU A 587 -25.73 -23.58 23.61
CA LEU A 587 -25.17 -22.91 24.80
C LEU A 587 -26.25 -22.43 25.76
N SER A 588 -27.44 -22.06 25.28
CA SER A 588 -28.57 -21.67 26.14
C SER A 588 -29.07 -22.80 27.06
N LYS A 589 -28.70 -24.05 26.75
CA LYS A 589 -29.08 -25.27 27.48
C LYS A 589 -27.88 -25.93 28.16
N THR A 590 -26.73 -25.26 28.23
CA THR A 590 -25.52 -25.82 28.85
C THR A 590 -25.69 -25.99 30.36
N GLU A 591 -25.16 -27.09 30.90
CA GLU A 591 -25.07 -27.34 32.35
C GLU A 591 -23.72 -26.90 32.93
N ASP A 592 -22.77 -26.49 32.08
CA ASP A 592 -21.47 -25.97 32.50
C ASP A 592 -21.62 -24.57 33.12
N GLU A 593 -21.28 -24.44 34.41
CA GLU A 593 -21.43 -23.19 35.18
C GLU A 593 -20.60 -22.04 34.59
N LEU A 594 -19.41 -22.31 34.04
CA LEU A 594 -18.54 -21.30 33.44
C LEU A 594 -19.13 -20.82 32.11
N LEU A 595 -19.50 -21.74 31.23
CA LEU A 595 -20.10 -21.39 29.93
C LEU A 595 -21.43 -20.64 30.14
N ALA A 596 -22.26 -21.06 31.09
CA ALA A 596 -23.51 -20.37 31.43
C ALA A 596 -23.24 -18.95 31.98
N TYR A 597 -22.19 -18.76 32.78
CA TYR A 597 -21.79 -17.43 33.24
C TYR A 597 -21.35 -16.53 32.08
N LEU A 598 -20.45 -17.03 31.22
CA LEU A 598 -19.94 -16.28 30.07
C LEU A 598 -21.04 -15.94 29.06
N TYR A 599 -21.93 -16.87 28.77
CA TYR A 599 -23.07 -16.67 27.86
C TYR A 599 -23.94 -15.46 28.24
N ASN A 600 -24.06 -15.17 29.55
CA ASN A 600 -24.86 -14.06 30.07
C ASN A 600 -24.08 -12.73 30.20
N LEU A 601 -22.79 -12.69 29.84
CA LEU A 601 -22.00 -11.46 29.85
C LEU A 601 -22.28 -10.57 28.64
N LYS A 602 -21.88 -9.30 28.77
CA LYS A 602 -21.82 -8.35 27.66
C LYS A 602 -20.38 -8.24 27.16
N TYR A 603 -20.25 -8.08 25.86
CA TYR A 603 -19.01 -8.01 25.11
C TYR A 603 -18.93 -6.67 24.39
N SER A 604 -17.73 -6.12 24.31
CA SER A 604 -17.46 -4.82 23.70
C SER A 604 -16.68 -5.00 22.40
N GLY A 605 -16.79 -4.02 21.50
CA GLY A 605 -15.94 -3.96 20.30
C GLY A 605 -16.48 -4.64 19.04
N PHE A 606 -17.69 -5.23 19.11
CA PHE A 606 -18.41 -5.69 17.92
C PHE A 606 -19.06 -4.55 17.14
N MET A 607 -19.59 -3.55 17.83
CA MET A 607 -20.27 -2.41 17.23
C MET A 607 -19.80 -1.11 17.87
N VAL A 608 -19.95 -0.01 17.14
CA VAL A 608 -19.76 1.34 17.65
C VAL A 608 -21.07 2.12 17.53
N ASP A 609 -21.27 3.07 18.44
CA ASP A 609 -22.39 4.01 18.35
C ASP A 609 -22.16 5.06 17.26
N SER A 610 -23.10 6.00 17.10
CA SER A 610 -23.00 7.08 16.11
C SER A 610 -21.83 8.05 16.34
N GLU A 611 -21.24 8.05 17.52
CA GLU A 611 -20.08 8.87 17.89
C GLU A 611 -18.76 8.10 17.74
N GLY A 612 -18.82 6.82 17.35
CA GLY A 612 -17.66 5.94 17.20
C GLY A 612 -17.20 5.27 18.48
N ASN A 613 -17.96 5.36 19.58
CA ASN A 613 -17.64 4.68 20.83
C ASN A 613 -18.04 3.21 20.78
N ALA A 614 -17.22 2.31 21.33
CA ALA A 614 -17.55 0.89 21.41
C ALA A 614 -18.82 0.65 22.25
N MET A 615 -19.71 -0.22 21.75
CA MET A 615 -20.95 -0.61 22.43
C MET A 615 -20.83 -1.97 23.11
N ASP A 616 -21.46 -2.09 24.28
CA ASP A 616 -21.58 -3.35 25.03
C ASP A 616 -22.86 -4.11 24.64
N ALA A 617 -22.71 -5.34 24.18
CA ALA A 617 -23.80 -6.23 23.79
C ALA A 617 -23.51 -7.68 24.18
N SER A 618 -24.51 -8.45 24.62
CA SER A 618 -24.36 -9.92 24.66
C SER A 618 -24.30 -10.48 23.23
N LEU A 619 -23.68 -11.65 23.06
CA LEU A 619 -23.62 -12.33 21.75
C LEU A 619 -25.03 -12.66 21.22
N VAL A 620 -25.97 -12.99 22.10
CA VAL A 620 -27.39 -13.19 21.76
C VAL A 620 -28.02 -11.90 21.24
N GLN A 621 -27.74 -10.76 21.89
CA GLN A 621 -28.25 -9.47 21.43
C GLN A 621 -27.70 -9.10 20.04
N LEU A 622 -26.44 -9.44 19.74
CA LEU A 622 -25.84 -9.26 18.42
C LEU A 622 -26.48 -10.16 17.36
N HIS A 623 -26.69 -11.44 17.68
CA HIS A 623 -27.39 -12.37 16.80
C HIS A 623 -28.81 -11.90 16.46
N VAL A 624 -29.56 -11.43 17.46
CA VAL A 624 -30.90 -10.83 17.24
C VAL A 624 -30.81 -9.54 16.45
N TYR A 625 -29.78 -8.72 16.66
CA TYR A 625 -29.54 -7.50 15.90
C TYR A 625 -29.40 -7.80 14.40
N PHE A 626 -28.54 -8.75 13.99
CA PHE A 626 -28.35 -9.10 12.57
C PHE A 626 -29.63 -9.61 11.90
N ALA A 627 -30.48 -10.29 12.66
CA ALA A 627 -31.74 -10.81 12.14
C ALA A 627 -32.80 -9.74 11.85
N ASN A 628 -32.67 -8.53 12.37
CA ASN A 628 -33.80 -7.61 12.42
C ASN A 628 -33.48 -6.16 12.12
N VAL A 629 -32.20 -5.79 12.07
CA VAL A 629 -31.78 -4.44 11.71
C VAL A 629 -31.92 -4.24 10.23
N ASN A 630 -32.57 -3.15 9.84
CA ASN A 630 -32.68 -2.73 8.46
C ASN A 630 -31.82 -1.48 8.22
N GLN A 631 -30.64 -1.65 7.62
CA GLN A 631 -29.72 -0.57 7.31
C GLN A 631 -29.94 -0.05 5.89
N GLY A 632 -30.08 1.27 5.76
CA GLY A 632 -30.12 1.93 4.46
C GLY A 632 -28.72 2.13 3.89
N VAL A 633 -28.42 1.42 2.80
CA VAL A 633 -27.22 1.57 1.98
C VAL A 633 -27.49 2.62 0.91
N ARG A 634 -26.82 3.77 0.98
CA ARG A 634 -26.89 4.77 -0.10
C ARG A 634 -25.93 4.39 -1.23
N LEU A 635 -26.48 4.08 -2.40
CA LEU A 635 -25.70 3.84 -3.62
C LEU A 635 -25.51 5.11 -4.43
N SER A 636 -26.41 6.09 -4.27
CA SER A 636 -26.31 7.43 -4.85
C SER A 636 -27.12 8.44 -4.03
N GLU A 637 -27.13 9.71 -4.43
CA GLU A 637 -27.95 10.76 -3.81
C GLU A 637 -29.46 10.42 -3.82
N THR A 638 -29.90 9.64 -4.83
CA THR A 638 -31.30 9.30 -5.08
C THR A 638 -31.65 7.83 -4.83
N THR A 639 -30.67 6.95 -4.65
CA THR A 639 -30.87 5.50 -4.51
C THR A 639 -30.39 5.01 -3.14
N ALA A 640 -31.34 4.56 -2.32
CA ALA A 640 -31.09 3.89 -1.06
C ALA A 640 -31.65 2.45 -1.10
N VAL A 641 -30.81 1.48 -0.79
CA VAL A 641 -31.15 0.06 -0.68
C VAL A 641 -31.25 -0.28 0.80
N TYR A 642 -32.34 -0.89 1.21
CA TYR A 642 -32.50 -1.31 2.60
C TYR A 642 -32.06 -2.77 2.71
N ILE A 643 -31.15 -3.07 3.64
CA ILE A 643 -30.59 -4.40 3.90
C ILE A 643 -30.84 -4.77 5.36
N GLY A 644 -31.60 -5.83 5.60
CA GLY A 644 -31.97 -6.26 6.95
C GLY A 644 -32.96 -7.39 7.02
N GLY A 645 -33.18 -7.96 8.21
CA GLY A 645 -34.31 -8.86 8.47
C GLY A 645 -34.10 -10.29 8.00
N TYR A 646 -33.30 -11.12 8.70
CA TYR A 646 -33.11 -12.54 8.36
C TYR A 646 -34.43 -13.28 8.16
N ARG A 647 -35.44 -12.92 8.96
CA ARG A 647 -36.76 -13.54 8.93
C ARG A 647 -37.61 -13.27 7.68
N LEU A 648 -37.16 -12.45 6.73
CA LEU A 648 -37.80 -12.27 5.43
C LEU A 648 -36.77 -12.16 4.30
N ARG A 649 -35.69 -11.40 4.51
CA ARG A 649 -34.63 -11.19 3.51
C ARG A 649 -33.45 -12.14 3.65
N PHE A 650 -33.37 -12.99 4.67
CA PHE A 650 -32.27 -13.95 4.76
C PHE A 650 -32.69 -15.33 5.31
N GLY A 651 -33.85 -15.88 4.97
CA GLY A 651 -34.03 -17.34 5.09
C GLY A 651 -34.95 -17.89 6.17
N THR A 652 -36.04 -17.19 6.49
CA THR A 652 -37.28 -17.92 6.84
C THR A 652 -38.46 -17.25 6.16
N MET A 653 -39.37 -18.01 5.54
CA MET A 653 -40.68 -17.49 5.17
C MET A 653 -41.64 -17.82 6.32
N LEU A 654 -41.47 -17.13 7.45
CA LEU A 654 -42.23 -17.25 8.71
C LEU A 654 -43.11 -18.51 8.85
N GLY A 655 -42.52 -19.63 9.30
CA GLY A 655 -43.23 -20.86 9.65
C GLY A 655 -43.77 -21.65 8.45
N ASN A 656 -43.28 -21.40 7.23
CA ASN A 656 -43.60 -22.22 6.07
C ASN A 656 -42.64 -23.41 5.98
N GLU A 657 -43.13 -24.59 6.36
CA GLU A 657 -42.34 -25.84 6.41
C GLU A 657 -41.68 -26.18 5.07
N ILE A 658 -42.35 -25.96 3.93
CA ILE A 658 -41.82 -26.26 2.59
C ILE A 658 -40.63 -25.35 2.26
N PHE A 659 -40.76 -24.05 2.53
CA PHE A 659 -39.71 -23.08 2.28
C PHE A 659 -38.52 -23.30 3.23
N GLU A 660 -38.79 -23.56 4.51
CA GLU A 660 -37.76 -23.82 5.52
C GLU A 660 -36.98 -25.11 5.22
N GLU A 661 -37.67 -26.19 4.78
CA GLU A 661 -37.02 -27.41 4.33
C GLU A 661 -36.11 -27.13 3.12
N PHE A 662 -36.57 -26.32 2.18
CA PHE A 662 -35.76 -25.92 1.03
C PHE A 662 -34.53 -25.09 1.44
N VAL A 663 -34.68 -24.07 2.29
CA VAL A 663 -33.55 -23.25 2.77
C VAL A 663 -32.55 -24.11 3.52
N ALA A 664 -33.01 -25.03 4.38
CA ALA A 664 -32.14 -25.98 5.07
C ALA A 664 -31.37 -26.86 4.08
N LYS A 665 -32.03 -27.35 3.01
CA LYS A 665 -31.40 -28.12 1.94
C LYS A 665 -30.37 -27.31 1.16
N TYR A 666 -30.67 -26.05 0.84
CA TYR A 666 -29.73 -25.13 0.21
C TYR A 666 -28.48 -24.90 1.07
N LEU A 667 -28.67 -24.57 2.35
CA LEU A 667 -27.57 -24.33 3.28
C LEU A 667 -26.72 -25.57 3.52
N ALA A 668 -27.34 -26.76 3.59
CA ALA A 668 -26.59 -28.01 3.65
C ALA A 668 -25.77 -28.25 2.38
N THR A 669 -26.33 -27.95 1.20
CA THR A 669 -25.65 -28.18 -0.09
C THR A 669 -24.48 -27.22 -0.29
N VAL A 670 -24.60 -25.94 0.08
CA VAL A 670 -23.51 -24.95 -0.09
C VAL A 670 -22.33 -25.20 0.87
N GLN A 671 -22.56 -25.93 1.96
CA GLN A 671 -21.52 -26.35 2.90
C GLN A 671 -20.75 -27.61 2.45
N MET A 672 -21.19 -28.29 1.37
CA MET A 672 -20.49 -29.46 0.82
C MET A 672 -19.30 -29.06 -0.04
N SER A 673 -18.26 -29.89 -0.05
CA SER A 673 -17.18 -29.79 -1.02
C SER A 673 -17.66 -30.29 -2.39
N THR A 674 -17.21 -29.66 -3.47
CA THR A 674 -17.51 -30.14 -4.83
C THR A 674 -16.90 -31.52 -5.14
N ALA A 675 -15.99 -32.00 -4.30
CA ALA A 675 -15.40 -33.33 -4.38
C ALA A 675 -16.14 -34.40 -3.55
N ASP A 676 -17.12 -34.01 -2.73
CA ASP A 676 -17.84 -34.95 -1.86
C ASP A 676 -18.73 -35.91 -2.67
N GLU A 677 -18.77 -37.17 -2.24
CA GLU A 677 -19.68 -38.17 -2.80
C GLU A 677 -21.13 -37.71 -2.55
N GLY A 678 -21.92 -37.58 -3.63
CA GLY A 678 -23.31 -37.12 -3.55
C GLY A 678 -23.51 -35.61 -3.71
N TYR A 679 -22.46 -34.79 -3.90
CA TYR A 679 -22.61 -33.34 -4.16
C TYR A 679 -23.57 -33.05 -5.32
N GLY A 680 -23.39 -33.72 -6.46
CA GLY A 680 -24.26 -33.53 -7.63
C GLY A 680 -25.73 -33.87 -7.35
N ALA A 681 -25.99 -34.95 -6.60
CA ALA A 681 -27.34 -35.34 -6.20
C ALA A 681 -27.96 -34.33 -5.22
N ALA A 682 -27.15 -33.74 -4.33
CA ALA A 682 -27.60 -32.67 -3.44
C ALA A 682 -27.96 -31.40 -4.23
N VAL A 683 -27.15 -31.00 -5.22
CA VAL A 683 -27.44 -29.86 -6.12
C VAL A 683 -28.74 -30.09 -6.89
N GLU A 684 -28.96 -31.28 -7.45
CA GLU A 684 -30.21 -31.64 -8.13
C GLU A 684 -31.41 -31.62 -7.20
N SER A 685 -31.30 -32.23 -6.01
CA SER A 685 -32.37 -32.27 -5.02
C SER A 685 -32.76 -30.86 -4.56
N MET A 686 -31.76 -30.01 -4.29
CA MET A 686 -31.94 -28.62 -3.93
C MET A 686 -32.59 -27.83 -5.06
N PHE A 687 -32.09 -27.95 -6.29
CA PHE A 687 -32.63 -27.23 -7.43
C PHE A 687 -34.06 -27.68 -7.76
N ASN A 688 -34.35 -28.97 -7.75
CA ASN A 688 -35.70 -29.50 -7.91
C ASN A 688 -36.63 -29.00 -6.79
N SER A 689 -36.13 -28.85 -5.57
CA SER A 689 -36.90 -28.27 -4.45
C SER A 689 -37.18 -26.77 -4.68
N TYR A 690 -36.20 -25.99 -5.13
CA TYR A 690 -36.37 -24.58 -5.48
C TYR A 690 -37.36 -24.41 -6.64
N MET A 691 -37.15 -25.16 -7.72
CA MET A 691 -38.06 -25.23 -8.86
C MET A 691 -39.45 -25.58 -8.36
N GLY A 692 -39.55 -26.50 -7.39
CA GLY A 692 -40.69 -26.92 -6.56
C GLY A 692 -41.55 -25.79 -5.99
N LEU A 693 -40.95 -24.67 -5.63
CA LEU A 693 -41.57 -23.59 -4.87
C LEU A 693 -42.58 -22.77 -5.68
N GLU A 694 -43.53 -22.17 -4.96
CA GLU A 694 -44.45 -21.17 -5.50
C GLU A 694 -43.69 -19.89 -5.91
N PRO A 695 -44.20 -19.08 -6.84
CA PRO A 695 -43.43 -17.96 -7.40
C PRO A 695 -43.03 -16.92 -6.35
N HIS A 696 -43.89 -16.64 -5.36
CA HIS A 696 -43.56 -15.75 -4.25
C HIS A 696 -42.46 -16.31 -3.34
N MET A 697 -42.40 -17.63 -3.13
CA MET A 697 -41.34 -18.28 -2.36
C MET A 697 -40.02 -18.25 -3.13
N GLN A 698 -40.05 -18.54 -4.44
CA GLN A 698 -38.88 -18.37 -5.31
C GLN A 698 -38.37 -16.92 -5.24
N TYR A 699 -39.29 -15.95 -5.30
CA TYR A 699 -38.95 -14.53 -5.19
C TYR A 699 -38.29 -14.18 -3.84
N VAL A 700 -38.88 -14.61 -2.71
CA VAL A 700 -38.29 -14.42 -1.37
C VAL A 700 -36.89 -15.02 -1.30
N PHE A 701 -36.70 -16.21 -1.87
CA PHE A 701 -35.38 -16.82 -1.88
C PHE A 701 -34.37 -16.04 -2.71
N LEU A 702 -34.76 -15.60 -3.92
CA LEU A 702 -33.89 -14.80 -4.79
C LEU A 702 -33.52 -13.45 -4.17
N THR A 703 -34.47 -12.76 -3.52
CA THR A 703 -34.15 -11.55 -2.73
C THR A 703 -33.30 -11.85 -1.52
N MET A 704 -33.40 -13.07 -0.99
CA MET A 704 -32.55 -13.53 0.09
C MET A 704 -31.11 -13.79 -0.32
N LEU A 705 -30.89 -14.31 -1.54
CA LEU A 705 -29.56 -14.43 -2.10
C LEU A 705 -28.95 -13.06 -2.38
N SER A 706 -29.77 -12.09 -2.77
CA SER A 706 -29.30 -10.72 -2.98
C SER A 706 -30.35 -9.66 -2.64
N PRO A 707 -30.16 -8.84 -1.59
CA PRO A 707 -31.10 -7.78 -1.24
C PRO A 707 -31.19 -6.66 -2.30
N PHE A 708 -30.23 -6.61 -3.24
CA PHE A 708 -30.24 -5.69 -4.39
C PHE A 708 -31.18 -6.14 -5.51
N TYR A 709 -31.55 -7.43 -5.52
CA TYR A 709 -32.45 -8.02 -6.50
C TYR A 709 -33.83 -7.36 -6.51
N GLN A 710 -34.38 -7.07 -5.33
CA GLN A 710 -35.70 -6.46 -5.20
C GLN A 710 -35.80 -5.05 -5.80
N TYR A 711 -34.67 -4.37 -5.93
CA TYR A 711 -34.56 -3.03 -6.51
C TYR A 711 -34.16 -3.06 -8.00
N ASN A 712 -34.08 -4.25 -8.60
CA ASN A 712 -33.63 -4.49 -9.98
C ASN A 712 -32.23 -3.91 -10.29
N LEU A 713 -31.37 -3.76 -9.28
CA LEU A 713 -30.05 -3.11 -9.44
C LEU A 713 -28.99 -4.02 -10.04
N ILE A 714 -29.16 -5.33 -9.88
CA ILE A 714 -28.26 -6.36 -10.40
C ILE A 714 -28.86 -7.11 -11.59
N GLY A 715 -30.06 -6.71 -12.05
CA GLY A 715 -30.80 -7.40 -13.10
C GLY A 715 -31.27 -8.80 -12.70
N ASP A 716 -31.33 -9.71 -13.67
CA ASP A 716 -31.70 -11.11 -13.51
C ASP A 716 -30.54 -11.92 -12.88
N LEU A 717 -30.81 -12.70 -11.83
CA LEU A 717 -29.82 -13.54 -11.14
C LEU A 717 -29.39 -14.76 -11.99
N TRP A 718 -30.28 -15.22 -12.86
CA TRP A 718 -30.07 -16.29 -13.83
C TRP A 718 -29.47 -15.81 -15.16
N ASP A 719 -29.21 -14.50 -15.31
CA ASP A 719 -28.44 -13.98 -16.44
C ASP A 719 -26.95 -14.24 -16.26
N PHE A 720 -26.46 -15.27 -16.96
CA PHE A 720 -25.06 -15.69 -16.95
C PHE A 720 -24.14 -14.85 -17.84
N SER A 721 -24.68 -13.94 -18.67
CA SER A 721 -23.88 -13.19 -19.65
C SER A 721 -22.89 -12.22 -19.01
N ASN A 722 -23.17 -11.76 -17.79
CA ASN A 722 -22.34 -10.82 -17.02
C ASN A 722 -21.71 -11.47 -15.78
N GLY A 723 -21.43 -12.77 -15.86
CA GLY A 723 -20.91 -13.56 -14.74
C GLY A 723 -22.00 -14.02 -13.77
N HIS A 724 -21.61 -14.79 -12.76
CA HIS A 724 -22.55 -15.33 -11.77
C HIS A 724 -22.74 -14.37 -10.60
N LYS A 725 -24.00 -14.09 -10.26
CA LYS A 725 -24.38 -13.11 -9.24
C LYS A 725 -24.70 -13.73 -7.87
N SER A 726 -24.72 -15.06 -7.78
CA SER A 726 -24.91 -15.81 -6.53
C SER A 726 -24.26 -17.19 -6.58
N ALA A 727 -23.85 -17.72 -5.43
CA ALA A 727 -23.38 -19.09 -5.28
C ALA A 727 -24.44 -20.12 -5.71
N PHE A 728 -25.71 -19.84 -5.41
CA PHE A 728 -26.84 -20.67 -5.80
C PHE A 728 -26.91 -20.90 -7.32
N THR A 729 -26.92 -19.82 -8.11
CA THR A 729 -27.00 -19.93 -9.58
C THR A 729 -25.72 -20.52 -10.18
N LEU A 730 -24.56 -20.25 -9.58
CA LEU A 730 -23.27 -20.82 -9.99
C LEU A 730 -23.22 -22.35 -9.82
N MET A 731 -23.63 -22.86 -8.65
CA MET A 731 -23.61 -24.31 -8.35
C MET A 731 -24.47 -25.10 -9.33
N ILE A 732 -25.68 -24.61 -9.60
CA ILE A 732 -26.64 -25.25 -10.49
C ILE A 732 -26.13 -25.19 -11.94
N TYR A 733 -25.67 -24.02 -12.39
CA TYR A 733 -25.15 -23.87 -13.74
C TYR A 733 -23.97 -24.82 -14.02
N ARG A 734 -22.98 -24.88 -13.12
CA ARG A 734 -21.82 -25.78 -13.27
C ARG A 734 -22.23 -27.24 -13.30
N HIS A 735 -23.15 -27.64 -12.43
CA HIS A 735 -23.62 -29.02 -12.34
C HIS A 735 -24.34 -29.46 -13.61
N TYR A 736 -25.29 -28.67 -14.11
CA TYR A 736 -26.06 -29.02 -15.30
C TYR A 736 -25.25 -28.93 -16.59
N LEU A 737 -24.36 -27.93 -16.74
CA LEU A 737 -23.46 -27.87 -17.88
C LEU A 737 -22.57 -29.11 -18.00
N ALA A 738 -22.04 -29.61 -16.89
CA ALA A 738 -21.21 -30.82 -16.91
C ALA A 738 -21.97 -32.05 -17.44
N GLN A 739 -23.30 -32.07 -17.30
CA GLN A 739 -24.15 -33.16 -17.81
C GLN A 739 -24.54 -33.00 -19.28
N PHE A 740 -24.43 -31.80 -19.85
CA PHE A 740 -24.81 -31.54 -21.24
C PHE A 740 -23.75 -31.97 -22.27
N GLY A 741 -22.51 -32.24 -21.83
CA GLY A 741 -21.43 -32.68 -22.72
C GLY A 741 -21.12 -31.65 -23.80
N GLU A 742 -21.06 -32.08 -25.06
CA GLU A 742 -20.76 -31.23 -26.24
C GLU A 742 -22.02 -30.59 -26.87
N SER A 743 -23.16 -30.64 -26.19
CA SER A 743 -24.43 -30.10 -26.73
C SER A 743 -24.40 -28.58 -26.88
N GLU A 744 -24.77 -28.08 -28.06
CA GLU A 744 -24.94 -26.64 -28.31
C GLU A 744 -26.37 -26.15 -27.93
N ASP A 745 -27.38 -27.02 -27.97
CA ASP A 745 -28.79 -26.66 -27.71
C ASP A 745 -29.21 -26.76 -26.24
N LEU A 746 -28.68 -27.74 -25.48
CA LEU A 746 -29.06 -27.95 -24.07
C LEU A 746 -28.67 -26.77 -23.16
N PRO A 747 -27.50 -26.11 -23.32
CA PRO A 747 -27.20 -24.88 -22.58
C PRO A 747 -28.20 -23.76 -22.86
N GLN A 748 -28.66 -23.62 -24.11
CA GLN A 748 -29.66 -22.62 -24.48
C GLN A 748 -31.02 -22.96 -23.88
N LEU A 749 -31.44 -24.24 -23.92
CA LEU A 749 -32.66 -24.71 -23.29
C LEU A 749 -32.64 -24.45 -21.77
N PHE A 750 -31.52 -24.77 -21.11
CA PHE A 750 -31.35 -24.49 -19.68
C PHE A 750 -31.46 -22.99 -19.38
N ALA A 751 -30.84 -22.14 -20.19
CA ALA A 751 -30.94 -20.69 -20.03
C ALA A 751 -32.39 -20.18 -20.17
N GLU A 752 -33.17 -20.69 -21.12
CA GLU A 752 -34.59 -20.32 -21.26
C GLU A 752 -35.43 -20.82 -20.07
N LEU A 753 -35.17 -22.02 -19.55
CA LEU A 753 -35.84 -22.53 -18.34
C LEU A 753 -35.46 -21.73 -17.08
N ALA A 754 -34.20 -21.29 -16.98
CA ALA A 754 -33.72 -20.44 -15.90
C ALA A 754 -34.37 -19.05 -15.94
N LYS A 755 -34.46 -18.42 -17.13
CA LYS A 755 -35.24 -17.19 -17.33
C LYS A 755 -36.71 -17.38 -16.98
N ALA A 756 -37.31 -18.51 -17.38
CA ALA A 756 -38.69 -18.83 -17.02
C ALA A 756 -38.85 -18.88 -15.49
N SER A 757 -37.93 -19.53 -14.76
CA SER A 757 -37.96 -19.50 -13.29
C SER A 757 -37.87 -18.09 -12.70
N GLU A 758 -36.96 -17.27 -13.22
CA GLU A 758 -36.78 -15.89 -12.77
C GLU A 758 -38.03 -15.03 -12.99
N TYR A 759 -38.59 -15.07 -14.20
CA TYR A 759 -39.79 -14.30 -14.54
C TYR A 759 -41.02 -14.81 -13.81
N TYR A 760 -41.09 -16.12 -13.55
CA TYR A 760 -42.09 -16.72 -12.69
C TYR A 760 -42.03 -16.13 -11.28
N ALA A 761 -40.84 -16.02 -10.69
CA ALA A 761 -40.64 -15.41 -9.39
C ALA A 761 -41.00 -13.91 -9.38
N LYS A 762 -40.44 -13.11 -10.31
CA LYS A 762 -40.62 -11.65 -10.34
C LYS A 762 -42.07 -11.20 -10.49
N ARG A 763 -42.90 -12.00 -11.16
CA ARG A 763 -44.35 -11.77 -11.28
C ARG A 763 -45.06 -11.59 -9.93
N SER A 764 -44.54 -12.18 -8.84
CA SER A 764 -45.16 -12.10 -7.50
C SER A 764 -44.80 -10.85 -6.70
N TYR A 765 -43.91 -9.98 -7.20
CA TYR A 765 -43.44 -8.82 -6.43
C TYR A 765 -43.43 -7.51 -7.21
N MET A 766 -42.88 -7.50 -8.42
CA MET A 766 -42.84 -6.28 -9.22
C MET A 766 -44.17 -6.12 -9.94
N PRO A 767 -44.97 -5.07 -9.70
CA PRO A 767 -46.17 -4.84 -10.49
C PRO A 767 -45.80 -4.77 -11.96
N ASP A 768 -46.60 -5.46 -12.78
CA ASP A 768 -46.82 -5.09 -14.17
C ASP A 768 -47.38 -3.66 -14.17
N THR A 769 -46.51 -2.64 -14.09
CA THR A 769 -46.96 -1.26 -14.25
C THR A 769 -47.53 -1.15 -15.67
N LEU A 770 -48.74 -0.62 -15.80
CA LEU A 770 -49.39 -0.43 -17.11
C LEU A 770 -48.53 0.35 -18.13
N GLU A 771 -47.45 0.99 -17.68
CA GLU A 771 -46.52 1.80 -18.47
C GLU A 771 -45.34 1.03 -19.10
N ASN A 772 -44.95 -0.16 -18.61
CA ASN A 772 -43.87 -0.93 -19.23
C ASN A 772 -44.42 -1.81 -20.37
N GLN A 773 -43.87 -1.68 -21.58
CA GLN A 773 -44.36 -2.34 -22.80
C GLN A 773 -44.31 -3.89 -22.80
N GLN A 774 -43.82 -4.55 -21.73
CA GLN A 774 -43.87 -6.01 -21.60
C GLN A 774 -44.00 -6.43 -20.13
N THR A 775 -45.03 -7.25 -19.81
CA THR A 775 -45.29 -7.74 -18.44
C THR A 775 -44.38 -8.92 -18.08
N TYR A 776 -44.13 -9.18 -16.78
CA TYR A 776 -43.37 -10.38 -16.38
C TYR A 776 -44.09 -11.68 -16.76
N THR A 777 -45.42 -11.62 -16.85
CA THR A 777 -46.25 -12.69 -17.39
C THR A 777 -45.93 -12.98 -18.87
N ASP A 778 -45.76 -11.94 -19.69
CA ASP A 778 -45.39 -12.08 -21.10
C ASP A 778 -43.97 -12.64 -21.25
N LEU A 779 -43.02 -12.14 -20.45
CA LEU A 779 -41.63 -12.62 -20.43
C LEU A 779 -41.54 -14.10 -20.02
N PHE A 780 -42.28 -14.50 -18.99
CA PHE A 780 -42.39 -15.90 -18.58
C PHE A 780 -42.92 -16.79 -19.72
N ASN A 781 -44.05 -16.40 -20.32
CA ASN A 781 -44.64 -17.15 -21.42
C ASN A 781 -43.72 -17.20 -22.65
N ALA A 782 -42.99 -16.13 -22.95
CA ALA A 782 -42.02 -16.09 -24.03
C ALA A 782 -40.87 -17.08 -23.79
N ALA A 783 -40.28 -17.11 -22.59
CA ALA A 783 -39.21 -18.04 -22.23
C ALA A 783 -39.69 -19.50 -22.27
N VAL A 784 -40.89 -19.81 -21.77
CA VAL A 784 -41.47 -21.16 -21.85
C VAL A 784 -41.72 -21.58 -23.30
N ASN A 785 -42.21 -20.68 -24.16
CA ASN A 785 -42.40 -20.96 -25.58
C ASN A 785 -41.07 -21.15 -26.32
N ALA A 786 -40.04 -20.38 -25.97
CA ALA A 786 -38.69 -20.56 -26.52
C ALA A 786 -38.12 -21.94 -26.15
N ALA A 787 -38.23 -22.33 -24.87
CA ALA A 787 -37.84 -23.66 -24.40
C ALA A 787 -38.62 -24.77 -25.14
N LYS A 788 -39.93 -24.59 -25.34
CA LYS A 788 -40.77 -25.52 -26.09
C LYS A 788 -40.30 -25.67 -27.54
N ASN A 789 -39.99 -24.58 -28.22
CA ASN A 789 -39.49 -24.64 -29.59
C ASN A 789 -38.17 -25.41 -29.69
N ILE A 790 -37.25 -25.23 -28.74
CA ILE A 790 -35.98 -25.97 -28.71
C ILE A 790 -36.23 -27.48 -28.55
N VAL A 791 -37.08 -27.86 -27.58
CA VAL A 791 -37.42 -29.27 -27.32
C VAL A 791 -38.14 -29.92 -28.52
N GLU A 792 -39.04 -29.19 -29.18
CA GLU A 792 -39.85 -29.72 -30.29
C GLU A 792 -39.10 -29.79 -31.62
N TYR A 793 -38.17 -28.86 -31.88
CA TYR A 793 -37.62 -28.66 -33.23
C TYR A 793 -36.09 -28.69 -33.32
N ASN A 794 -35.35 -28.52 -32.22
CA ASN A 794 -33.90 -28.33 -32.28
C ASN A 794 -33.10 -29.49 -31.68
N LEU A 795 -33.61 -30.19 -30.66
CA LEU A 795 -32.84 -31.24 -29.98
C LEU A 795 -32.53 -32.44 -30.89
N SER A 796 -31.24 -32.82 -30.96
CA SER A 796 -30.81 -34.07 -31.57
C SER A 796 -31.29 -35.29 -30.75
N SER A 797 -31.22 -36.50 -31.32
CA SER A 797 -31.59 -37.71 -30.57
C SER A 797 -30.70 -37.97 -29.34
N ALA A 798 -29.44 -37.52 -29.36
CA ALA A 798 -28.53 -37.62 -28.22
C ALA A 798 -28.91 -36.60 -27.14
N ASP A 799 -29.16 -35.34 -27.54
CA ASP A 799 -29.56 -34.28 -26.61
C ASP A 799 -30.92 -34.55 -25.98
N LEU A 800 -31.85 -35.13 -26.74
CA LEU A 800 -33.17 -35.51 -26.24
C LEU A 800 -33.08 -36.54 -25.11
N ALA A 801 -32.13 -37.48 -25.18
CA ALA A 801 -31.91 -38.46 -24.11
C ALA A 801 -31.37 -37.78 -22.84
N ILE A 802 -30.43 -36.85 -22.98
CA ILE A 802 -29.89 -36.07 -21.86
C ILE A 802 -30.99 -35.19 -21.26
N PHE A 803 -31.76 -34.47 -22.09
CA PHE A 803 -32.91 -33.66 -21.67
C PHE A 803 -33.91 -34.47 -20.84
N ASN A 804 -34.31 -35.66 -21.32
CA ASN A 804 -35.28 -36.51 -20.63
C ASN A 804 -34.83 -36.92 -19.23
N ASN A 805 -33.52 -37.09 -19.03
CA ASN A 805 -32.95 -37.49 -17.75
C ASN A 805 -32.65 -36.30 -16.82
N THR A 806 -32.57 -35.07 -17.35
CA THR A 806 -32.08 -33.90 -16.60
C THR A 806 -33.13 -32.78 -16.49
N LEU A 807 -33.45 -32.13 -17.61
CA LEU A 807 -34.26 -30.90 -17.65
C LEU A 807 -35.76 -31.13 -17.80
N LYS A 808 -36.18 -32.32 -18.24
CA LYS A 808 -37.59 -32.61 -18.53
C LYS A 808 -38.54 -32.32 -17.36
N PRO A 809 -38.25 -32.67 -16.09
CA PRO A 809 -39.14 -32.34 -14.98
C PRO A 809 -39.38 -30.84 -14.81
N ILE A 810 -38.34 -30.02 -15.04
CA ILE A 810 -38.38 -28.56 -14.95
C ILE A 810 -39.20 -27.98 -16.11
N TYR A 811 -38.92 -28.47 -17.31
CA TYR A 811 -39.66 -28.11 -18.52
C TYR A 811 -41.16 -28.40 -18.37
N ASP A 812 -41.53 -29.63 -18.00
CA ASP A 812 -42.92 -30.06 -17.84
C ASP A 812 -43.64 -29.17 -16.81
N ARG A 813 -42.96 -28.82 -15.71
CA ARG A 813 -43.50 -27.92 -14.68
C ARG A 813 -43.82 -26.55 -15.25
N TYR A 814 -42.86 -25.86 -15.87
CA TYR A 814 -43.10 -24.49 -16.32
C TYR A 814 -44.06 -24.41 -17.51
N VAL A 815 -44.13 -25.46 -18.35
CA VAL A 815 -45.20 -25.61 -19.33
C VAL A 815 -46.57 -25.73 -18.66
N ALA A 816 -46.67 -26.53 -17.59
CA ALA A 816 -47.91 -26.64 -16.81
C ALA A 816 -48.27 -25.31 -16.13
N CYS A 817 -47.31 -24.59 -15.55
CA CYS A 817 -47.51 -23.24 -14.99
C CYS A 817 -48.02 -22.28 -16.07
N ALA A 818 -47.37 -22.18 -17.23
CA ALA A 818 -47.81 -21.32 -18.33
C ALA A 818 -49.26 -21.60 -18.77
N LYS A 819 -49.66 -22.88 -18.78
CA LYS A 819 -51.05 -23.27 -19.02
C LYS A 819 -51.99 -22.80 -17.90
N LYS A 820 -51.63 -23.03 -16.62
CA LYS A 820 -52.42 -22.60 -15.46
C LYS A 820 -52.63 -21.08 -15.41
N ILE A 821 -51.62 -20.30 -15.80
CA ILE A 821 -51.66 -18.84 -15.86
C ILE A 821 -52.66 -18.34 -16.91
N LYS A 822 -52.77 -19.06 -18.03
CA LYS A 822 -53.70 -18.76 -19.11
C LYS A 822 -55.15 -19.11 -18.73
N ASP A 823 -55.34 -20.24 -18.04
CA ASP A 823 -56.65 -20.83 -17.74
C ASP A 823 -57.14 -20.46 -16.32
N VAL A 824 -57.22 -19.17 -16.01
CA VAL A 824 -57.59 -18.68 -14.67
C VAL A 824 -59.10 -18.84 -14.43
N PRO A 825 -59.52 -19.43 -13.29
CA PRO A 825 -60.93 -19.51 -12.93
C PRO A 825 -61.56 -18.11 -12.77
N ALA A 826 -62.68 -17.85 -13.44
CA ALA A 826 -63.38 -16.56 -13.37
C ALA A 826 -64.01 -16.27 -11.99
N THR A 827 -64.28 -17.32 -11.21
CA THR A 827 -64.82 -17.26 -9.84
C THR A 827 -64.22 -18.39 -9.03
N VAL A 828 -63.85 -18.12 -7.78
CA VAL A 828 -63.15 -19.06 -6.90
C VAL A 828 -64.01 -19.37 -5.68
N ASP A 829 -64.28 -20.65 -5.46
CA ASP A 829 -65.03 -21.14 -4.32
C ASP A 829 -64.07 -21.78 -3.32
N PHE A 830 -63.88 -21.12 -2.18
CA PHE A 830 -63.03 -21.60 -1.09
C PHE A 830 -63.77 -22.53 -0.11
N GLY A 831 -65.05 -22.83 -0.35
CA GLY A 831 -65.89 -23.66 0.52
C GLY A 831 -65.86 -23.16 1.97
N ASP A 832 -65.66 -24.10 2.91
CA ASP A 832 -65.61 -23.82 4.35
C ASP A 832 -64.47 -22.87 4.76
N TYR A 833 -63.47 -22.63 3.89
CA TYR A 833 -62.37 -21.71 4.17
C TYR A 833 -62.67 -20.25 3.79
N ALA A 834 -63.82 -19.97 3.15
CA ALA A 834 -64.17 -18.60 2.71
C ALA A 834 -64.15 -17.58 3.85
N GLU A 835 -64.63 -17.95 5.04
CA GLU A 835 -64.59 -17.07 6.22
C GLU A 835 -63.18 -16.87 6.78
N THR A 836 -62.33 -17.90 6.70
CA THR A 836 -60.91 -17.83 7.09
C THR A 836 -60.17 -16.82 6.20
N PHE A 837 -60.37 -16.91 4.87
CA PHE A 837 -59.83 -15.95 3.90
C PHE A 837 -60.36 -14.53 4.13
N ALA A 838 -61.67 -14.36 4.33
CA ALA A 838 -62.27 -13.05 4.60
C ALA A 838 -61.78 -12.40 5.90
N THR A 839 -61.46 -13.22 6.92
CA THR A 839 -60.91 -12.76 8.20
C THR A 839 -59.45 -12.34 8.04
N LEU A 840 -58.65 -13.16 7.36
CA LEU A 840 -57.25 -12.84 7.05
C LEU A 840 -57.15 -11.56 6.21
N ASP A 841 -58.07 -11.38 5.27
CA ASP A 841 -58.20 -10.18 4.44
C ASP A 841 -58.36 -8.90 5.25
N LYS A 842 -59.24 -8.94 6.25
CA LYS A 842 -59.46 -7.81 7.14
C LYS A 842 -58.20 -7.54 7.96
N ILE A 843 -57.55 -8.58 8.49
CA ILE A 843 -56.32 -8.42 9.27
C ILE A 843 -55.21 -7.78 8.44
N LEU A 844 -55.03 -8.16 7.17
CA LEU A 844 -53.97 -7.61 6.32
C LEU A 844 -54.28 -6.20 5.77
N ALA A 845 -55.54 -5.88 5.45
CA ALA A 845 -55.93 -4.50 5.12
C ALA A 845 -55.66 -3.53 6.30
N ASN A 846 -55.79 -4.04 7.51
CA ASN A 846 -55.46 -3.31 8.72
C ASN A 846 -53.95 -3.03 8.87
N PHE A 847 -53.10 -3.98 8.46
CA PHE A 847 -51.64 -3.79 8.44
C PHE A 847 -51.21 -2.65 7.52
N ASP A 848 -51.74 -2.58 6.30
CA ASP A 848 -51.46 -1.48 5.36
C ASP A 848 -51.73 -0.12 5.99
N THR A 849 -52.87 -0.01 6.69
CA THR A 849 -53.26 1.21 7.38
C THR A 849 -52.28 1.57 8.49
N MET A 850 -51.80 0.58 9.25
CA MET A 850 -50.84 0.80 10.34
C MET A 850 -49.44 1.19 9.86
N ILE A 851 -48.94 0.55 8.78
CA ILE A 851 -47.66 0.93 8.16
C ILE A 851 -47.73 2.37 7.61
N TYR A 852 -48.85 2.75 6.99
CA TYR A 852 -49.08 4.13 6.57
C TYR A 852 -49.11 5.12 7.76
N LEU A 853 -49.62 4.71 8.93
CA LEU A 853 -49.57 5.55 10.13
C LEU A 853 -48.15 5.69 10.69
N LEU A 854 -47.32 4.65 10.60
CA LEU A 854 -45.91 4.72 10.97
C LEU A 854 -45.11 5.70 10.09
N SER A 855 -45.45 5.82 8.81
CA SER A 855 -44.75 6.73 7.90
C SER A 855 -45.00 8.22 8.19
N ILE A 856 -46.01 8.53 9.01
CA ILE A 856 -46.40 9.91 9.38
C ILE A 856 -46.32 10.19 10.89
N SER A 857 -46.13 9.17 11.76
CA SER A 857 -45.95 9.33 13.21
C SER A 857 -45.16 8.16 13.82
N SER A 858 -44.14 8.44 14.65
CA SER A 858 -43.17 7.47 15.15
C SER A 858 -43.44 6.94 16.58
N GLY A 859 -44.72 6.75 16.95
CA GLY A 859 -45.10 6.34 18.30
C GLY A 859 -44.85 4.85 18.61
N ASN A 860 -44.24 4.55 19.76
CA ASN A 860 -43.97 3.17 20.23
C ASN A 860 -45.20 2.23 20.26
N ASN A 861 -46.41 2.79 20.38
CA ASN A 861 -47.65 2.01 20.52
C ASN A 861 -48.11 1.37 19.20
N VAL A 862 -47.73 1.93 18.05
CA VAL A 862 -48.15 1.41 16.73
C VAL A 862 -47.47 0.08 16.41
N TYR A 863 -46.22 -0.12 16.86
CA TYR A 863 -45.47 -1.37 16.67
C TYR A 863 -46.12 -2.58 17.33
N SER A 864 -46.58 -2.43 18.56
CA SER A 864 -47.19 -3.52 19.32
C SER A 864 -48.45 -4.05 18.62
N VAL A 865 -49.27 -3.16 18.04
CA VAL A 865 -50.51 -3.54 17.33
C VAL A 865 -50.22 -4.30 16.03
N ILE A 866 -49.14 -3.94 15.33
CA ILE A 866 -48.68 -4.65 14.14
C ILE A 866 -48.24 -6.09 14.51
N LEU A 867 -47.50 -6.26 15.61
CA LEU A 867 -47.11 -7.58 16.12
C LEU A 867 -48.29 -8.44 16.62
N ALA A 868 -49.32 -7.83 17.20
CA ALA A 868 -50.54 -8.54 17.57
C ALA A 868 -51.38 -8.95 16.36
N SER A 869 -51.48 -8.08 15.36
CA SER A 869 -52.17 -8.40 14.10
C SER A 869 -51.47 -9.56 13.38
N TYR A 870 -50.14 -9.62 13.49
CA TYR A 870 -49.32 -10.72 12.97
C TYR A 870 -49.67 -12.03 13.66
N ALA A 871 -49.70 -12.06 14.99
CA ALA A 871 -49.99 -13.28 15.74
C ALA A 871 -51.39 -13.85 15.51
N LYS A 872 -52.33 -13.04 15.00
CA LYS A 872 -53.65 -13.53 14.57
C LYS A 872 -53.69 -14.02 13.14
N ALA A 873 -52.99 -13.33 12.24
CA ALA A 873 -52.92 -13.73 10.85
C ALA A 873 -52.16 -15.05 10.69
N LEU A 874 -51.11 -15.26 11.49
CA LEU A 874 -50.25 -16.45 11.38
C LEU A 874 -51.01 -17.78 11.56
N PRO A 875 -51.86 -17.99 12.59
CA PRO A 875 -52.69 -19.20 12.70
C PRO A 875 -53.65 -19.41 11.53
N LEU A 876 -54.23 -18.33 10.98
CA LEU A 876 -55.15 -18.41 9.84
C LEU A 876 -54.41 -18.82 8.55
N VAL A 877 -53.24 -18.24 8.33
CA VAL A 877 -52.32 -18.63 7.25
C VAL A 877 -51.90 -20.09 7.40
N ASN A 878 -51.54 -20.53 8.61
CA ASN A 878 -51.20 -21.92 8.89
C ASN A 878 -52.38 -22.89 8.69
N SER A 879 -53.62 -22.44 8.97
CA SER A 879 -54.83 -23.20 8.67
C SER A 879 -55.01 -23.38 7.16
N ILE A 880 -54.82 -22.31 6.38
CA ILE A 880 -54.89 -22.36 4.90
C ILE A 880 -53.82 -23.30 4.33
N ARG A 881 -52.59 -23.30 4.87
CA ARG A 881 -51.51 -24.22 4.46
C ARG A 881 -51.88 -25.70 4.59
N LYS A 882 -52.73 -26.03 5.58
CA LYS A 882 -53.17 -27.39 5.90
C LYS A 882 -54.53 -27.74 5.30
N ALA A 883 -55.09 -26.88 4.46
CA ALA A 883 -56.36 -27.11 3.79
C ALA A 883 -56.26 -28.26 2.74
N PRO A 884 -57.39 -28.82 2.28
CA PRO A 884 -57.40 -29.79 1.19
C PRO A 884 -56.66 -29.29 -0.06
N ALA A 885 -56.02 -30.19 -0.80
CA ALA A 885 -55.15 -29.85 -1.93
C ALA A 885 -55.82 -28.94 -2.98
N ASN A 886 -57.12 -29.12 -3.24
CA ASN A 886 -57.87 -28.25 -4.15
C ASN A 886 -58.04 -26.81 -3.60
N ILE A 887 -58.19 -26.62 -2.29
CA ILE A 887 -58.28 -25.30 -1.65
C ILE A 887 -56.91 -24.62 -1.63
N VAL A 888 -55.86 -25.38 -1.32
CA VAL A 888 -54.46 -24.89 -1.37
C VAL A 888 -54.06 -24.52 -2.79
N GLU A 889 -54.42 -25.34 -3.78
CA GLU A 889 -54.19 -25.07 -5.19
C GLU A 889 -54.98 -23.86 -5.64
N LEU A 890 -56.28 -23.75 -5.27
CA LEU A 890 -57.09 -22.55 -5.49
C LEU A 890 -56.42 -21.31 -4.92
N TYR A 891 -56.04 -21.31 -3.64
CA TYR A 891 -55.30 -20.20 -3.00
C TYR A 891 -54.01 -19.80 -3.73
N ARG A 892 -53.27 -20.80 -4.22
CA ARG A 892 -51.99 -20.60 -4.91
C ARG A 892 -52.13 -20.22 -6.39
N TYR A 893 -53.34 -20.17 -6.96
CA TYR A 893 -53.52 -19.63 -8.31
C TYR A 893 -53.02 -18.18 -8.36
N GLU A 894 -52.12 -17.93 -9.31
CA GLU A 894 -51.34 -16.70 -9.45
C GLU A 894 -52.15 -15.41 -9.66
N ASN A 895 -53.48 -15.51 -9.79
CA ASN A 895 -54.41 -14.38 -9.95
C ASN A 895 -55.33 -14.09 -8.74
N LEU A 896 -55.22 -14.84 -7.63
CA LEU A 896 -55.93 -14.53 -6.36
C LEU A 896 -55.07 -13.72 -5.38
N SER A 897 -54.00 -13.11 -5.89
CA SER A 897 -53.06 -12.30 -5.13
C SER A 897 -53.71 -11.03 -4.53
N LYS A 898 -53.25 -10.63 -3.35
CA LYS A 898 -53.59 -9.35 -2.71
C LYS A 898 -52.68 -8.24 -3.19
N ILE A 899 -53.24 -7.04 -3.27
CA ILE A 899 -52.49 -5.81 -3.53
C ILE A 899 -52.01 -5.25 -2.18
N VAL A 900 -50.70 -5.25 -1.97
CA VAL A 900 -50.01 -4.54 -0.88
C VAL A 900 -49.57 -3.19 -1.41
N ARG A 901 -49.85 -2.09 -0.69
CA ARG A 901 -49.53 -0.73 -1.16
C ARG A 901 -48.35 -0.13 -0.42
N TYR A 902 -47.38 0.38 -1.18
CA TYR A 902 -46.20 1.05 -0.62
C TYR A 902 -46.28 2.58 -0.72
N SER A 903 -45.88 3.28 0.34
CA SER A 903 -45.54 4.72 0.29
C SER A 903 -44.14 4.97 0.86
N ALA A 904 -43.17 5.28 0.01
CA ALA A 904 -41.93 5.93 0.47
C ALA A 904 -42.17 7.44 0.59
N SER A 905 -41.82 8.02 1.74
CA SER A 905 -41.92 9.46 1.96
C SER A 905 -40.94 10.27 1.10
N SER A 906 -41.46 11.38 0.54
CA SER A 906 -40.77 12.63 0.17
C SER A 906 -39.46 12.60 -0.64
N ALA A 907 -39.30 11.67 -1.58
CA ALA A 907 -38.31 11.81 -2.66
C ALA A 907 -38.71 11.00 -3.91
N GLY A 908 -39.73 11.43 -4.64
CA GLY A 908 -39.88 11.14 -6.08
C GLY A 908 -40.04 9.69 -6.57
N ILE A 909 -40.29 8.70 -5.71
CA ILE A 909 -40.58 7.32 -6.15
C ILE A 909 -42.07 7.04 -5.95
N ALA A 910 -42.73 6.62 -7.04
CA ALA A 910 -44.17 6.37 -7.12
C ALA A 910 -44.65 5.29 -6.13
N LYS A 911 -45.93 5.30 -5.79
CA LYS A 911 -46.61 4.20 -5.08
C LYS A 911 -46.39 2.90 -5.86
N ILE A 912 -45.76 1.92 -5.23
CA ILE A 912 -45.60 0.57 -5.81
C ILE A 912 -46.72 -0.30 -5.24
N GLU A 913 -47.55 -0.86 -6.12
CA GLU A 913 -48.56 -1.85 -5.78
C GLU A 913 -47.98 -3.25 -5.97
N ILE A 914 -47.86 -4.05 -4.91
CA ILE A 914 -47.28 -5.40 -4.97
C ILE A 914 -48.42 -6.41 -4.97
N ARG A 915 -48.48 -7.31 -5.96
CA ARG A 915 -49.45 -8.41 -6.00
C ARG A 915 -48.83 -9.70 -5.45
N CYS A 916 -49.23 -10.13 -4.26
CA CYS A 916 -48.62 -11.29 -3.59
C CYS A 916 -49.63 -12.21 -2.89
N THR A 917 -49.18 -13.38 -2.44
CA THR A 917 -49.98 -14.29 -1.60
C THR A 917 -50.09 -13.75 -0.17
N TYR A 918 -51.12 -14.17 0.59
CA TYR A 918 -51.25 -13.80 2.00
C TYR A 918 -50.04 -14.16 2.86
N GLU A 919 -49.37 -15.28 2.56
CA GLU A 919 -48.14 -15.70 3.23
C GLU A 919 -47.02 -14.68 3.06
N PHE A 920 -46.79 -14.24 1.83
CA PHE A 920 -45.80 -13.23 1.51
C PHE A 920 -46.17 -11.87 2.13
N ALA A 921 -47.43 -11.45 2.02
CA ALA A 921 -47.91 -10.20 2.60
C ALA A 921 -47.66 -10.15 4.12
N LEU A 922 -48.03 -11.22 4.83
CA LEU A 922 -47.84 -11.32 6.27
C LEU A 922 -46.35 -11.22 6.66
N ALA A 923 -45.48 -11.92 5.93
CA ALA A 923 -44.05 -11.90 6.19
C ALA A 923 -43.41 -10.54 5.88
N TYR A 924 -43.84 -9.90 4.80
CA TYR A 924 -43.47 -8.54 4.43
C TYR A 924 -43.83 -7.52 5.52
N TYR A 925 -45.07 -7.51 6.00
CA TYR A 925 -45.48 -6.56 7.04
C TYR A 925 -44.75 -6.78 8.36
N PHE A 926 -44.44 -8.04 8.70
CA PHE A 926 -43.64 -8.35 9.89
C PHE A 926 -42.22 -7.76 9.78
N ASP A 927 -41.55 -7.93 8.65
CA ASP A 927 -40.21 -7.34 8.40
C ASP A 927 -40.21 -5.82 8.52
N GLN A 928 -41.22 -5.16 7.94
CA GLN A 928 -41.38 -3.71 8.05
C GLN A 928 -41.59 -3.28 9.52
N ALA A 929 -42.46 -3.98 10.25
CA ALA A 929 -42.70 -3.71 11.67
C ALA A 929 -41.41 -3.78 12.50
N MET A 930 -40.64 -4.86 12.30
CA MET A 930 -39.39 -5.10 13.01
C MET A 930 -38.31 -4.07 12.64
N SER A 931 -38.19 -3.74 11.34
CA SER A 931 -37.28 -2.71 10.83
C SER A 931 -37.48 -1.37 11.54
N TYR A 932 -38.74 -0.92 11.64
CA TYR A 932 -39.05 0.36 12.27
C TYR A 932 -38.93 0.32 13.80
N LEU A 933 -39.34 -0.77 14.45
CA LEU A 933 -39.24 -0.94 15.91
C LEU A 933 -37.79 -0.88 16.38
N ILE A 934 -36.89 -1.55 15.66
CA ILE A 934 -35.48 -1.67 16.02
C ILE A 934 -34.69 -0.42 15.63
N GLY A 935 -34.95 0.16 14.46
CA GLY A 935 -34.31 1.41 14.03
C GLY A 935 -34.52 2.58 15.01
N ASN A 936 -35.72 2.70 15.61
CA ASN A 936 -36.00 3.77 16.56
C ASN A 936 -35.44 3.53 17.97
N LYS A 937 -35.30 2.27 18.43
CA LYS A 937 -34.80 1.96 19.78
C LYS A 937 -33.27 1.83 19.84
N LEU A 938 -32.61 1.49 18.72
CA LEU A 938 -31.15 1.51 18.60
C LEU A 938 -30.56 2.92 18.68
N ASN A 939 -31.26 3.93 18.17
CA ASN A 939 -30.90 5.34 18.37
C ASN A 939 -30.93 5.77 19.86
N ASN A 940 -31.52 4.94 20.74
CA ASN A 940 -31.59 5.15 22.19
C ASN A 940 -30.76 4.14 23.00
N GLY A 941 -29.83 3.40 22.37
CA GLY A 941 -28.86 2.53 23.04
C GLY A 941 -29.40 1.25 23.70
N THR A 942 -30.66 0.86 23.46
CA THR A 942 -31.25 -0.37 24.02
C THR A 942 -31.28 -1.49 22.98
N LEU A 943 -30.66 -2.63 23.28
CA LEU A 943 -30.58 -3.80 22.38
C LEU A 943 -31.91 -4.57 22.34
N ALA A 944 -32.20 -5.18 21.18
CA ALA A 944 -33.52 -5.70 20.79
C ALA A 944 -34.13 -6.77 21.73
N TYR A 945 -33.34 -7.50 22.52
CA TYR A 945 -33.84 -8.57 23.39
C TYR A 945 -34.66 -8.06 24.59
N ASP A 946 -34.23 -6.95 25.22
CA ASP A 946 -34.94 -6.34 26.35
C ASP A 946 -36.34 -5.81 25.93
N ILE A 947 -36.48 -5.47 24.64
CA ILE A 947 -37.75 -5.06 24.01
C ILE A 947 -38.66 -6.29 23.80
N PHE A 948 -38.09 -7.44 23.46
CA PHE A 948 -38.85 -8.64 23.07
C PHE A 948 -39.45 -9.37 24.26
N VAL A 949 -38.81 -9.39 25.43
CA VAL A 949 -39.28 -10.17 26.58
C VAL A 949 -40.30 -9.40 27.43
N GLY A 950 -40.11 -8.09 27.63
CA GLY A 950 -40.95 -7.28 28.53
C GLY A 950 -42.25 -6.75 27.92
N ASP A 951 -42.21 -6.23 26.69
CA ASP A 951 -43.36 -5.55 26.07
C ASP A 951 -44.29 -6.53 25.34
N VAL A 952 -43.74 -7.62 24.78
CA VAL A 952 -44.48 -8.59 23.96
C VAL A 952 -45.32 -9.56 24.81
N GLN A 953 -44.79 -10.05 25.94
CA GLN A 953 -45.54 -10.94 26.84
C GLN A 953 -46.72 -10.26 27.51
N ASN A 954 -46.58 -8.99 27.90
CA ASN A 954 -47.67 -8.21 28.50
C ASN A 954 -48.73 -7.78 27.47
N PHE A 955 -48.37 -7.64 26.19
CA PHE A 955 -49.27 -7.15 25.15
C PHE A 955 -50.10 -8.25 24.46
N TYR A 956 -49.52 -9.43 24.23
CA TYR A 956 -50.26 -10.60 23.71
C TYR A 956 -51.40 -11.02 24.65
N ALA A 957 -51.25 -10.78 25.95
CA ALA A 957 -52.26 -11.11 26.94
C ALA A 957 -53.49 -10.16 26.92
N ILE A 958 -53.40 -8.94 26.36
CA ILE A 958 -54.41 -7.88 26.58
C ILE A 958 -55.04 -7.32 25.28
N ALA A 959 -54.31 -7.15 24.17
CA ALA A 959 -54.70 -6.16 23.15
C ALA A 959 -55.24 -6.67 21.81
N ALA A 960 -55.04 -7.95 21.45
CA ALA A 960 -55.10 -8.34 20.04
C ALA A 960 -56.51 -8.21 19.42
N ASP A 961 -57.58 -8.74 20.02
CA ASP A 961 -58.91 -8.82 19.36
C ASP A 961 -59.73 -7.55 19.26
N THR A 962 -59.60 -6.65 20.23
CA THR A 962 -60.63 -5.63 20.43
C THR A 962 -60.13 -4.22 20.13
N MET A 963 -58.85 -3.91 20.38
CA MET A 963 -58.34 -2.54 20.25
C MET A 963 -58.10 -2.13 18.80
N ALA A 964 -57.42 -2.98 18.01
CA ALA A 964 -57.08 -2.66 16.62
C ALA A 964 -58.35 -2.47 15.76
N ALA A 965 -59.27 -3.43 15.81
CA ALA A 965 -60.50 -3.40 15.02
C ALA A 965 -61.41 -2.21 15.39
N GLN A 966 -61.41 -1.77 16.65
CA GLN A 966 -62.22 -0.62 17.06
C GLN A 966 -61.53 0.73 16.81
N ALA A 967 -60.20 0.80 16.93
CA ALA A 967 -59.39 1.96 16.55
C ALA A 967 -59.48 2.25 15.03
N MET A 968 -59.53 1.20 14.20
CA MET A 968 -59.66 1.35 12.74
C MET A 968 -61.07 1.75 12.30
N LYS A 969 -62.13 1.32 13.01
CA LYS A 969 -63.49 1.86 12.80
C LYS A 969 -63.54 3.37 13.00
N LEU A 970 -62.81 3.89 13.99
CA LEU A 970 -62.69 5.33 14.23
C LEU A 970 -61.93 6.02 13.09
N TYR A 971 -60.83 5.43 12.63
CA TYR A 971 -60.01 5.96 11.54
C TYR A 971 -60.80 6.03 10.22
N ASP A 972 -61.47 4.95 9.82
CA ASP A 972 -62.28 4.89 8.60
C ASP A 972 -63.45 5.89 8.66
N ALA A 973 -64.09 6.02 9.82
CA ALA A 973 -65.20 6.96 10.01
C ALA A 973 -64.75 8.43 9.98
N ALA A 974 -63.56 8.74 10.49
CA ALA A 974 -63.06 10.11 10.59
C ALA A 974 -62.24 10.56 9.37
N PHE A 975 -61.65 9.64 8.59
CA PHE A 975 -60.62 9.98 7.60
C PHE A 975 -60.80 9.33 6.21
N SER A 976 -61.89 8.60 5.93
CA SER A 976 -62.08 7.97 4.62
C SER A 976 -62.55 8.94 3.51
N LYS A 977 -61.59 9.53 2.78
CA LYS A 977 -61.55 9.71 1.30
C LYS A 977 -60.49 10.75 0.89
N ASP A 978 -59.58 10.34 0.02
CA ASP A 978 -58.66 11.12 -0.84
C ASP A 978 -57.56 12.02 -0.24
N GLU A 979 -56.50 12.12 -1.03
CA GLU A 979 -55.07 12.34 -0.73
C GLU A 979 -54.62 13.72 -0.24
N ASP A 980 -55.50 14.63 0.17
CA ASP A 980 -55.07 15.97 0.62
C ASP A 980 -55.70 16.40 1.95
N LEU A 981 -55.18 15.84 3.03
CA LEU A 981 -55.54 16.11 4.43
C LEU A 981 -55.14 17.52 4.91
N SER A 982 -54.34 18.25 4.13
CA SER A 982 -53.84 19.56 4.53
C SER A 982 -54.84 20.70 4.31
N ALA A 983 -55.83 20.51 3.41
CA ALA A 983 -56.56 21.66 2.87
C ALA A 983 -58.08 21.71 3.11
N LYS A 984 -58.82 20.61 3.34
CA LYS A 984 -60.30 20.68 3.46
C LYS A 984 -60.89 19.37 4.00
N LYS A 985 -61.38 19.30 5.24
CA LYS A 985 -62.42 18.29 5.64
C LYS A 985 -63.05 18.33 7.05
N TYR A 986 -62.95 19.42 7.82
CA TYR A 986 -63.55 19.45 9.17
C TYR A 986 -65.03 19.89 9.25
N THR A 987 -65.73 19.97 8.11
CA THR A 987 -67.10 20.51 8.01
C THR A 987 -68.22 19.46 7.86
N ASP A 988 -67.91 18.16 7.71
CA ASP A 988 -68.94 17.12 7.52
C ASP A 988 -69.50 16.63 8.87
N MET A 989 -70.68 17.13 9.21
CA MET A 989 -71.38 16.80 10.45
C MET A 989 -71.83 15.33 10.54
N ALA A 990 -72.09 14.66 9.41
CA ALA A 990 -72.49 13.24 9.42
C ALA A 990 -71.28 12.33 9.70
N ALA A 991 -70.14 12.62 9.06
CA ALA A 991 -68.88 11.92 9.35
C ALA A 991 -68.42 12.16 10.80
N THR A 992 -68.53 13.41 11.28
CA THR A 992 -68.20 13.79 12.66
C THR A 992 -69.02 12.99 13.68
N LYS A 993 -70.33 12.87 13.47
CA LYS A 993 -71.22 12.08 14.35
C LYS A 993 -70.91 10.59 14.34
N ASN A 994 -70.62 10.03 13.16
CA ASN A 994 -70.22 8.62 13.05
C ASN A 994 -68.91 8.35 13.81
N ALA A 995 -67.94 9.27 13.71
CA ALA A 995 -66.68 9.15 14.43
C ALA A 995 -66.86 9.27 15.96
N ILE A 996 -67.70 10.19 16.44
CA ILE A 996 -68.05 10.28 17.88
C ILE A 996 -68.71 8.98 18.36
N ASN A 997 -69.68 8.43 17.61
CA ASN A 997 -70.34 7.18 18.01
C ASN A 997 -69.37 5.98 18.02
N ALA A 998 -68.47 5.91 17.05
CA ALA A 998 -67.43 4.88 17.02
C ALA A 998 -66.45 5.02 18.20
N TYR A 999 -66.12 6.25 18.59
CA TYR A 999 -65.31 6.52 19.78
C TYR A 999 -66.00 6.09 21.08
N LEU A 1000 -67.29 6.39 21.21
CA LEU A 1000 -68.04 6.07 22.42
C LEU A 1000 -68.27 4.57 22.61
N ALA A 1001 -68.31 3.80 21.53
CA ALA A 1001 -68.40 2.34 21.58
C ALA A 1001 -67.15 1.67 22.20
N LEU A 1002 -66.05 2.40 22.39
CA LEU A 1002 -64.83 1.93 23.03
C LEU A 1002 -64.96 1.95 24.57
N THR A 1003 -64.39 0.93 25.23
CA THR A 1003 -64.19 0.94 26.70
C THR A 1003 -63.19 2.03 27.10
N SER A 1004 -63.19 2.50 28.35
CA SER A 1004 -62.24 3.53 28.83
C SER A 1004 -60.78 3.13 28.62
N ALA A 1005 -60.47 1.85 28.86
CA ALA A 1005 -59.16 1.28 28.54
C ALA A 1005 -58.85 1.41 27.04
N ASN A 1006 -59.73 0.93 26.16
CA ASN A 1006 -59.52 0.98 24.71
C ASN A 1006 -59.40 2.42 24.18
N ARG A 1007 -60.13 3.39 24.76
CA ARG A 1007 -59.98 4.81 24.41
C ARG A 1007 -58.60 5.34 24.79
N TYR A 1008 -58.12 5.04 26.00
CA TYR A 1008 -56.78 5.46 26.45
C TYR A 1008 -55.70 4.98 25.48
N TYR A 1009 -55.75 3.70 25.11
CA TYR A 1009 -54.81 3.13 24.16
C TYR A 1009 -55.01 3.69 22.74
N ALA A 1010 -56.24 3.94 22.29
CA ALA A 1010 -56.51 4.57 21.00
C ALA A 1010 -55.92 5.99 20.88
N ILE A 1011 -56.00 6.81 21.94
CA ILE A 1011 -55.36 8.14 21.97
C ILE A 1011 -53.85 8.01 21.80
N ARG A 1012 -53.25 7.09 22.56
CA ARG A 1012 -51.82 6.79 22.53
C ARG A 1012 -51.34 6.21 21.19
N LEU A 1013 -52.24 5.64 20.39
CA LEU A 1013 -51.96 5.06 19.08
C LEU A 1013 -51.96 6.09 17.94
N PHE A 1014 -52.85 7.08 17.97
CA PHE A 1014 -52.99 8.05 16.87
C PHE A 1014 -52.38 9.43 17.15
N ASP A 1015 -51.96 9.71 18.39
CA ASP A 1015 -51.22 10.90 18.83
C ASP A 1015 -51.71 12.21 18.16
N ASN A 1016 -50.91 12.84 17.29
CA ASN A 1016 -51.25 14.08 16.58
C ASN A 1016 -52.55 14.01 15.76
N ARG A 1017 -52.91 12.84 15.23
CA ARG A 1017 -54.14 12.63 14.44
C ARG A 1017 -55.36 12.48 15.33
N PHE A 1018 -55.17 12.09 16.59
CA PHE A 1018 -56.23 12.10 17.60
C PHE A 1018 -56.56 13.52 18.06
N TYR A 1019 -55.53 14.37 18.18
CA TYR A 1019 -55.71 15.81 18.38
C TYR A 1019 -56.47 16.45 17.20
N MET A 1020 -56.20 16.01 15.96
CA MET A 1020 -57.00 16.40 14.79
C MET A 1020 -58.45 15.92 14.85
N PHE A 1021 -58.73 14.71 15.35
CA PHE A 1021 -60.11 14.24 15.57
C PHE A 1021 -60.86 15.16 16.54
N PHE A 1022 -60.29 15.45 17.71
CA PHE A 1022 -60.90 16.35 18.70
C PHE A 1022 -61.03 17.79 18.21
N ASN A 1023 -60.02 18.33 17.53
CA ASN A 1023 -60.11 19.64 16.91
C ASN A 1023 -61.13 19.68 15.77
N GLY A 1024 -61.25 18.58 15.03
CA GLY A 1024 -62.24 18.43 13.98
C GLY A 1024 -63.66 18.43 14.52
N VAL A 1025 -63.91 17.72 15.64
CA VAL A 1025 -65.19 17.78 16.36
C VAL A 1025 -65.48 19.22 16.80
N LYS A 1026 -64.53 19.88 17.48
CA LYS A 1026 -64.66 21.28 17.90
C LYS A 1026 -65.00 22.21 16.72
N LEU A 1027 -64.25 22.08 15.61
CA LEU A 1027 -64.41 22.93 14.43
C LEU A 1027 -65.75 22.68 13.72
N ALA A 1028 -66.17 21.43 13.55
CA ALA A 1028 -67.44 21.06 12.93
C ALA A 1028 -68.65 21.67 13.66
N TYR A 1029 -68.64 21.63 15.00
CA TYR A 1029 -69.72 22.23 15.81
C TYR A 1029 -69.65 23.76 15.86
N SER A 1030 -68.46 24.36 15.70
CA SER A 1030 -68.29 25.80 15.54
C SER A 1030 -68.83 26.30 14.20
N GLU A 1031 -68.50 25.63 13.09
CA GLU A 1031 -68.85 26.03 11.72
C GLU A 1031 -70.34 25.77 11.39
N ALA A 1032 -71.00 24.86 12.11
CA ALA A 1032 -72.45 24.66 12.03
C ALA A 1032 -73.30 25.80 12.64
N GLY A 1033 -72.67 26.93 13.02
CA GLY A 1033 -73.33 28.12 13.52
C GLY A 1033 -73.76 28.05 14.99
N ASN A 1034 -73.16 27.15 15.78
CA ASN A 1034 -73.55 26.91 17.16
C ASN A 1034 -72.37 27.04 18.14
N GLU A 1035 -71.79 28.24 18.23
CA GLU A 1035 -70.63 28.56 19.08
C GLU A 1035 -70.82 28.13 20.55
N ALA A 1036 -72.04 28.24 21.08
CA ALA A 1036 -72.36 27.80 22.44
C ALA A 1036 -72.25 26.27 22.61
N ILE A 1037 -72.71 25.49 21.63
CA ILE A 1037 -72.56 24.02 21.63
C ILE A 1037 -71.09 23.62 21.42
N SER A 1038 -70.37 24.32 20.55
CA SER A 1038 -68.92 24.13 20.38
C SER A 1038 -68.17 24.30 21.70
N GLY A 1039 -68.50 25.33 22.47
CA GLY A 1039 -67.94 25.55 23.81
C GLY A 1039 -68.19 24.38 24.78
N VAL A 1040 -69.34 23.70 24.69
CA VAL A 1040 -69.60 22.47 25.47
C VAL A 1040 -68.80 21.30 24.94
N ALA A 1041 -68.70 21.11 23.62
CA ALA A 1041 -67.89 20.07 23.00
C ALA A 1041 -66.40 20.17 23.41
N GLU A 1042 -65.87 21.39 23.51
CA GLU A 1042 -64.51 21.63 24.03
C GLU A 1042 -64.31 21.14 25.47
N LYS A 1043 -65.29 21.40 26.33
CA LYS A 1043 -65.23 20.93 27.73
C LYS A 1043 -65.40 19.42 27.84
N ILE A 1044 -66.17 18.80 26.94
CA ILE A 1044 -66.28 17.33 26.81
C ILE A 1044 -64.89 16.76 26.50
N ILE A 1045 -64.23 17.29 25.47
CA ILE A 1045 -62.89 16.84 25.06
C ILE A 1045 -61.87 17.03 26.19
N ALA A 1046 -61.89 18.18 26.87
CA ALA A 1046 -60.99 18.45 27.99
C ALA A 1046 -61.20 17.46 29.14
N ALA A 1047 -62.46 17.18 29.49
CA ALA A 1047 -62.79 16.20 30.52
C ALA A 1047 -62.37 14.78 30.13
N GLU A 1048 -62.57 14.37 28.86
CA GLU A 1048 -62.12 13.07 28.36
C GLU A 1048 -60.59 12.92 28.44
N ASN A 1049 -59.83 13.96 28.07
CA ASN A 1049 -58.36 13.92 28.16
C ASN A 1049 -57.86 13.66 29.58
N TYR A 1050 -58.42 14.36 30.56
CA TYR A 1050 -58.06 14.14 31.96
C TYR A 1050 -58.62 12.81 32.50
N ALA A 1051 -59.79 12.37 32.04
CA ALA A 1051 -60.35 11.05 32.37
C ALA A 1051 -59.39 9.93 32.04
N LEU A 1052 -58.78 10.01 30.85
CA LEU A 1052 -57.89 8.98 30.34
C LEU A 1052 -56.54 9.01 31.06
N LEU A 1053 -56.01 10.18 31.41
CA LEU A 1053 -54.83 10.29 32.27
C LEU A 1053 -55.09 9.72 33.66
N ALA A 1054 -56.25 10.02 34.24
CA ALA A 1054 -56.63 9.55 35.56
C ALA A 1054 -56.93 8.05 35.60
N PHE A 1055 -57.42 7.48 34.50
CA PHE A 1055 -57.57 6.03 34.31
C PHE A 1055 -56.22 5.30 34.37
N ALA A 1056 -55.19 5.85 33.71
CA ALA A 1056 -53.89 5.20 33.66
C ALA A 1056 -53.14 5.23 35.00
N ASN A 1057 -53.10 6.40 35.64
CA ASN A 1057 -52.63 6.52 37.01
C ASN A 1057 -53.24 7.80 37.63
N PRO A 1058 -54.18 7.66 38.56
CA PRO A 1058 -54.95 8.79 39.09
C PRO A 1058 -54.10 9.77 39.91
N ASP A 1059 -52.98 9.31 40.48
CA ASP A 1059 -52.09 10.11 41.31
C ASP A 1059 -50.94 10.76 40.53
N THR A 1060 -50.88 10.55 39.20
CA THR A 1060 -49.90 11.20 38.33
C THR A 1060 -50.04 12.72 38.43
N LYS A 1061 -48.94 13.40 38.75
CA LYS A 1061 -48.88 14.87 38.78
C LYS A 1061 -48.76 15.43 37.36
N ILE A 1062 -49.67 16.33 36.99
CA ILE A 1062 -49.71 16.99 35.70
C ILE A 1062 -49.79 18.51 35.86
N ASN A 1063 -49.22 19.23 34.90
CA ASN A 1063 -49.23 20.68 34.86
C ASN A 1063 -50.49 21.16 34.14
N VAL A 1064 -51.37 21.85 34.87
CA VAL A 1064 -52.61 22.43 34.33
C VAL A 1064 -52.45 23.94 34.27
N LYS A 1065 -52.68 24.51 33.08
CA LYS A 1065 -52.65 25.96 32.88
C LYS A 1065 -54.00 26.55 33.29
N ARG A 1066 -53.98 27.53 34.18
CA ARG A 1066 -55.15 28.25 34.68
C ARG A 1066 -55.48 29.44 33.79
N ASP A 1067 -56.71 29.94 33.88
CA ASP A 1067 -57.22 31.05 33.05
C ASP A 1067 -56.47 32.38 33.31
N ASP A 1068 -55.79 32.52 34.45
CA ASP A 1068 -54.91 33.66 34.78
C ASP A 1068 -53.49 33.53 34.18
N GLY A 1069 -53.23 32.46 33.42
CA GLY A 1069 -51.95 32.18 32.77
C GLY A 1069 -50.94 31.44 33.64
N THR A 1070 -51.24 31.18 34.92
CA THR A 1070 -50.38 30.39 35.82
C THR A 1070 -50.45 28.90 35.50
N THR A 1071 -49.42 28.14 35.87
CA THR A 1071 -49.39 26.68 35.74
C THR A 1071 -49.33 26.06 37.11
N GLU A 1072 -50.29 25.20 37.42
CA GLU A 1072 -50.41 24.51 38.69
C GLU A 1072 -50.20 23.01 38.50
N GLN A 1073 -49.46 22.37 39.41
CA GLN A 1073 -49.23 20.92 39.36
C GLN A 1073 -50.25 20.21 40.26
N ILE A 1074 -51.25 19.57 39.64
CA ILE A 1074 -52.29 18.81 40.33
C ILE A 1074 -52.29 17.34 39.89
N THR A 1075 -52.94 16.46 40.64
CA THR A 1075 -53.06 15.04 40.24
C THR A 1075 -54.05 14.88 39.09
N ALA A 1076 -53.86 13.84 38.26
CA ALA A 1076 -54.75 13.54 37.14
C ALA A 1076 -56.22 13.37 37.58
N LYS A 1077 -56.45 12.75 38.76
CA LYS A 1077 -57.79 12.64 39.34
C LYS A 1077 -58.43 13.98 39.71
N GLN A 1078 -57.64 14.92 40.24
CA GLN A 1078 -58.09 16.28 40.54
C GLN A 1078 -58.44 17.04 39.26
N ALA A 1079 -57.57 16.95 38.25
CA ALA A 1079 -57.80 17.59 36.95
C ALA A 1079 -59.05 17.04 36.25
N TYR A 1080 -59.30 15.72 36.33
CA TYR A 1080 -60.52 15.14 35.76
C TYR A 1080 -61.78 15.67 36.48
N GLY A 1081 -61.75 15.73 37.81
CA GLY A 1081 -62.86 16.27 38.59
C GLY A 1081 -63.17 17.74 38.28
N GLU A 1082 -62.15 18.59 38.19
CA GLU A 1082 -62.32 20.00 37.83
C GLU A 1082 -62.89 20.15 36.42
N ALA A 1083 -62.43 19.35 35.45
CA ALA A 1083 -62.91 19.40 34.08
C ALA A 1083 -64.37 18.95 33.92
N VAL A 1084 -64.81 17.95 34.70
CA VAL A 1084 -66.21 17.48 34.72
C VAL A 1084 -67.14 18.54 35.29
N GLU A 1085 -66.74 19.24 36.35
CA GLU A 1085 -67.54 20.34 36.90
C GLU A 1085 -67.60 21.53 35.93
N ALA A 1086 -66.49 21.85 35.26
CA ALA A 1086 -66.48 22.86 34.19
C ALA A 1086 -67.40 22.47 33.01
N LEU A 1087 -67.45 21.18 32.66
CA LEU A 1087 -68.34 20.66 31.64
C LEU A 1087 -69.82 20.81 32.02
N LYS A 1088 -70.20 20.42 33.25
CA LYS A 1088 -71.58 20.60 33.75
C LYS A 1088 -71.99 22.07 33.80
N ALA A 1089 -71.08 22.95 34.21
CA ALA A 1089 -71.31 24.39 34.23
C ALA A 1089 -71.56 24.92 32.81
N ALA A 1090 -70.73 24.54 31.84
CA ALA A 1090 -70.88 24.94 30.44
C ALA A 1090 -72.22 24.48 29.84
N TYR A 1091 -72.63 23.22 30.09
CA TYR A 1091 -73.92 22.71 29.64
C TYR A 1091 -75.11 23.43 30.30
N THR A 1092 -75.00 23.77 31.59
CA THR A 1092 -76.06 24.50 32.32
C THR A 1092 -76.19 25.95 31.86
N ALA A 1093 -75.10 26.55 31.39
CA ALA A 1093 -75.07 27.92 30.86
C ALA A 1093 -75.66 28.05 29.44
N LEU A 1094 -76.02 26.94 28.77
CA LEU A 1094 -76.69 27.00 27.46
C LEU A 1094 -78.08 27.66 27.58
N SER A 1095 -78.41 28.50 26.59
CA SER A 1095 -79.80 28.99 26.42
C SER A 1095 -80.76 27.82 26.20
N ALA A 1096 -82.05 28.01 26.49
CA ALA A 1096 -83.05 26.95 26.31
C ALA A 1096 -83.08 26.38 24.88
N GLU A 1097 -82.85 27.22 23.87
CA GLU A 1097 -82.75 26.85 22.46
C GLU A 1097 -81.50 26.00 22.17
N ASN A 1098 -80.32 26.45 22.62
CA ASN A 1098 -79.07 25.70 22.41
C ASN A 1098 -79.01 24.41 23.21
N LYS A 1099 -79.64 24.38 24.39
CA LYS A 1099 -79.77 23.16 25.20
C LYS A 1099 -80.66 22.13 24.50
N THR A 1100 -81.78 22.56 23.92
CA THR A 1100 -82.65 21.69 23.11
C THR A 1100 -81.92 21.16 21.87
N ALA A 1101 -81.14 22.00 21.18
CA ALA A 1101 -80.34 21.61 20.03
C ALA A 1101 -79.20 20.63 20.41
N PHE A 1102 -78.55 20.85 21.55
CA PHE A 1102 -77.54 19.94 22.10
C PHE A 1102 -78.14 18.58 22.47
N ASP A 1103 -79.27 18.56 23.18
CA ASP A 1103 -79.94 17.33 23.58
C ASP A 1103 -80.49 16.55 22.38
N ALA A 1104 -80.82 17.24 21.28
CA ALA A 1104 -81.20 16.61 20.01
C ALA A 1104 -80.00 15.97 19.29
N ASP A 1105 -78.77 16.43 19.55
CA ASP A 1105 -77.54 15.80 19.06
C ASP A 1105 -77.19 14.57 19.90
N LYS A 1106 -77.77 13.44 19.54
CA LYS A 1106 -77.62 12.17 20.26
C LYS A 1106 -76.16 11.74 20.44
N SER A 1107 -75.26 12.10 19.53
CA SER A 1107 -73.84 11.71 19.61
C SER A 1107 -73.10 12.52 20.66
N LEU A 1108 -73.22 13.86 20.60
CA LEU A 1108 -72.54 14.73 21.56
C LEU A 1108 -73.16 14.64 22.95
N LYS A 1109 -74.49 14.46 23.04
CA LYS A 1109 -75.19 14.22 24.30
C LYS A 1109 -74.78 12.89 24.94
N ALA A 1110 -74.64 11.82 24.16
CA ALA A 1110 -74.16 10.53 24.66
C ALA A 1110 -72.72 10.64 25.21
N TRP A 1111 -71.86 11.45 24.57
CA TRP A 1111 -70.51 11.68 25.07
C TRP A 1111 -70.51 12.45 26.40
N TYR A 1112 -71.33 13.51 26.50
CA TYR A 1112 -71.52 14.24 27.75
C TYR A 1112 -71.97 13.31 28.89
N ASP A 1113 -72.93 12.42 28.63
CA ASP A 1113 -73.45 11.50 29.64
C ASP A 1113 -72.41 10.45 30.05
N ASP A 1114 -71.66 9.90 29.08
CA ASP A 1114 -70.61 8.91 29.31
C ASP A 1114 -69.48 9.44 30.21
N ILE A 1115 -69.00 10.68 29.97
CA ILE A 1115 -67.97 11.31 30.81
C ILE A 1115 -68.46 11.48 32.25
N ASN A 1116 -69.69 11.94 32.43
CA ASN A 1116 -70.25 12.16 33.76
C ASN A 1116 -70.43 10.84 34.52
N ALA A 1117 -70.90 9.79 33.85
CA ALA A 1117 -71.07 8.47 34.45
C ALA A 1117 -69.72 7.87 34.88
N LYS A 1118 -68.72 7.91 33.99
CA LYS A 1118 -67.38 7.38 34.26
C LYS A 1118 -66.64 8.11 35.36
N TYR A 1119 -66.83 9.43 35.46
CA TYR A 1119 -66.25 10.18 36.56
C TYR A 1119 -66.81 9.73 37.92
N LEU A 1120 -68.11 9.46 38.01
CA LEU A 1120 -68.73 8.96 39.23
C LEU A 1120 -68.21 7.56 39.60
N GLU A 1121 -68.03 6.68 38.61
CA GLU A 1121 -67.42 5.35 38.81
C GLU A 1121 -65.96 5.47 39.27
N ALA A 1122 -65.14 6.25 38.57
CA ALA A 1122 -63.73 6.44 38.90
C ALA A 1122 -63.55 7.09 40.28
N LYS A 1123 -64.37 8.10 40.60
CA LYS A 1123 -64.37 8.76 41.90
C LYS A 1123 -64.71 7.78 43.03
N ALA A 1124 -65.71 6.92 42.84
CA ALA A 1124 -66.06 5.89 43.82
C ALA A 1124 -64.91 4.89 44.02
N GLU A 1125 -64.15 4.57 42.97
CA GLU A 1125 -62.97 3.69 43.04
C GLU A 1125 -61.81 4.36 43.79
N TRP A 1126 -61.53 5.64 43.52
CA TRP A 1126 -60.45 6.41 44.16
C TRP A 1126 -60.69 6.71 45.63
N GLU A 1127 -61.95 6.71 46.06
CA GLU A 1127 -62.36 6.93 47.45
C GLU A 1127 -62.37 5.63 48.27
N LYS A 1128 -62.05 4.46 47.69
CA LYS A 1128 -61.84 3.21 48.43
C LYS A 1128 -60.54 3.25 49.26
N PRO A 1129 -60.55 2.84 50.54
CA PRO A 1129 -59.33 2.78 51.35
C PRO A 1129 -58.35 1.73 50.82
N GLN A 1130 -57.08 2.10 50.62
CA GLN A 1130 -56.05 1.16 50.15
C GLN A 1130 -55.70 0.13 51.24
N GLU A 1131 -55.70 -1.16 50.90
CA GLU A 1131 -55.06 -2.19 51.71
C GLU A 1131 -53.53 -2.10 51.58
N PRO A 1132 -52.76 -2.45 52.64
CA PRO A 1132 -51.30 -2.40 52.60
C PRO A 1132 -50.76 -3.44 51.61
N GLN A 1133 -50.02 -3.01 50.59
CA GLN A 1133 -49.34 -3.91 49.64
C GLN A 1133 -48.12 -4.60 50.29
N ALA A 1134 -47.93 -5.89 49.96
CA ALA A 1134 -46.82 -6.75 50.37
C ALA A 1134 -45.73 -6.86 49.29
#